data_AF-A0A7E6DGR5-F1
#
_entry.id   AF-A0A7E6DGR5-F1
#
_cell.length_a   1.000
_cell.length_b   1.000
_cell.length_c   1.000
_cell.angle_alpha   90.00
_cell.angle_beta   90.00
_cell.angle_gamma   90.00
#
_symmetry.space_group_name_H-M   'P 1'
#
loop_
_entity.id
_entity.type
_entity.pdbx_description
1 polymer ?
#
loop_
_entity_poly.entity_id
_entity_poly.type
_entity_poly.pdbx_seq_one_letter_code
_entity_poly.pdbx_strand_id
1 'polypeptide(L)'
;MGSGTSTQHHFAFQNAEKAFKAAALIQRWYRRYMARLEMRRQCTWSIFQSIEYAGQQDQVKLHDFFSYLVDHFTPSSHNERDFLNRMFTEDSIPQDSEMENCSDYESIEVPDDYTGPRLSFPLLPDHATALVEAFRLKQQLHARYVLNLLHETRKHLVQLPNINRVSTCYSEEITVCGDLHGQLDDLIFIFYKNGLPSPERAYVFNGDFVDRGQESVEILMVLFAFMLVYPKGFHLNRGNHEDYLVNLRYGFTKEVMHKYKVHGKKILKMLQDVFCWLPLATLVDEKVLILHGGVSDVTDLELLSKLDRHKVVSTLRCKTRKENEKQAEEHGKAKQTSSAGRPSPWFLPQSRSLPSSPLRLSSHQTHKAGRSSSVPCSGPLDPRWLSWQARRSVDLELERCRQQAGFPVIKEKEEPWLCRAEADSEAGELLEPTQEEWRQVVDILWSDPMAQEGCKANTVRGGGCYFGPNVTKQLLQKYNLQFLIRSHECKPEGYEFCHGRKVLTIFSASNYYEVGSNRGAYVKLGPALSPHIVQYQANKATHRLTMRQRISRVEESALRALRNKLFAHSSDLLDEFKKHDKDKTGLIPLGEWAAAVELVLRLGLPWRVLRPQLVNSSVGNMLEYKSWLEDLAKEQPSFKNIQSSLLETLYRNRSNLETIFRIIDSDHSDHLEVRLPRKS
;
A
#
# COMPACT_ATOMS: atom_id res chain seq x y z
N MET A 1 11.59 -90.88 -2.88
CA MET A 1 11.74 -89.46 -2.48
C MET A 1 10.94 -88.61 -3.47
N GLY A 2 10.35 -87.48 -3.06
CA GLY A 2 9.75 -86.52 -4.01
C GLY A 2 8.44 -85.86 -3.56
N SER A 3 8.51 -84.86 -2.66
CA SER A 3 7.32 -84.08 -2.24
C SER A 3 7.67 -82.67 -1.71
N GLY A 4 8.75 -82.04 -2.21
CA GLY A 4 9.32 -80.82 -1.63
C GLY A 4 8.93 -79.47 -2.26
N THR A 5 8.48 -79.45 -3.51
CA THR A 5 8.39 -78.20 -4.31
C THR A 5 7.06 -77.45 -4.19
N SER A 6 5.93 -78.16 -4.06
CA SER A 6 4.59 -77.54 -4.01
C SER A 6 4.41 -76.59 -2.81
N THR A 7 4.87 -77.01 -1.63
CA THR A 7 4.77 -76.24 -0.39
C THR A 7 5.58 -74.94 -0.42
N GLN A 8 6.74 -74.91 -1.09
CA GLN A 8 7.55 -73.69 -1.21
C GLN A 8 6.86 -72.62 -2.06
N HIS A 9 6.27 -72.99 -3.22
CA HIS A 9 5.48 -72.05 -4.01
C HIS A 9 4.25 -71.55 -3.24
N HIS A 10 3.57 -72.44 -2.50
CA HIS A 10 2.38 -72.06 -1.73
C HIS A 10 2.73 -71.09 -0.56
N PHE A 11 3.89 -71.26 0.08
CA PHE A 11 4.41 -70.33 1.08
C PHE A 11 4.83 -68.99 0.46
N ALA A 12 5.51 -69.00 -0.68
CA ALA A 12 5.90 -67.79 -1.39
C ALA A 12 4.67 -66.94 -1.79
N PHE A 13 3.62 -67.59 -2.29
CA PHE A 13 2.38 -66.92 -2.68
C PHE A 13 1.63 -66.32 -1.46
N GLN A 14 1.54 -67.05 -0.34
CA GLN A 14 0.96 -66.52 0.89
C GLN A 14 1.78 -65.36 1.49
N ASN A 15 3.11 -65.40 1.37
CA ASN A 15 3.97 -64.31 1.84
C ASN A 15 3.84 -63.07 0.94
N ALA A 16 3.71 -63.25 -0.38
CA ALA A 16 3.36 -62.16 -1.31
C ALA A 16 1.99 -61.57 -0.99
N GLU A 17 0.96 -62.39 -0.75
CA GLU A 17 -0.39 -61.94 -0.38
C GLU A 17 -0.38 -61.15 0.94
N LYS A 18 0.34 -61.62 1.96
CA LYS A 18 0.57 -60.89 3.23
C LYS A 18 1.28 -59.56 2.99
N ALA A 19 2.30 -59.53 2.14
CA ALA A 19 3.02 -58.31 1.78
C ALA A 19 2.12 -57.30 1.04
N PHE A 20 1.28 -57.73 0.10
CA PHE A 20 0.30 -56.87 -0.57
C PHE A 20 -0.75 -56.31 0.41
N LYS A 21 -1.27 -57.14 1.32
CA LYS A 21 -2.20 -56.70 2.38
C LYS A 21 -1.55 -55.68 3.31
N ALA A 22 -0.30 -55.91 3.72
CA ALA A 22 0.47 -54.97 4.54
C ALA A 22 0.73 -53.65 3.79
N ALA A 23 1.15 -53.70 2.52
CA ALA A 23 1.38 -52.53 1.68
C ALA A 23 0.10 -51.70 1.50
N ALA A 24 -1.06 -52.35 1.26
CA ALA A 24 -2.35 -51.67 1.16
C ALA A 24 -2.76 -50.98 2.47
N LEU A 25 -2.51 -51.61 3.63
CA LEU A 25 -2.74 -51.00 4.94
C LEU A 25 -1.82 -49.80 5.19
N ILE A 26 -0.53 -49.92 4.87
CA ILE A 26 0.46 -48.82 4.98
C ILE A 26 0.06 -47.66 4.06
N GLN A 27 -0.31 -47.91 2.81
CA GLN A 27 -0.79 -46.88 1.89
C GLN A 27 -2.07 -46.21 2.38
N ARG A 28 -3.05 -46.97 2.91
CA ARG A 28 -4.30 -46.42 3.48
C ARG A 28 -4.02 -45.56 4.70
N TRP A 29 -3.13 -45.99 5.60
CA TRP A 29 -2.69 -45.22 6.75
C TRP A 29 -1.97 -43.94 6.33
N TYR A 30 -1.02 -44.03 5.40
CA TYR A 30 -0.25 -42.90 4.89
C TYR A 30 -1.14 -41.86 4.19
N ARG A 31 -2.07 -42.27 3.31
CA ARG A 31 -3.04 -41.35 2.69
C ARG A 31 -3.90 -40.64 3.75
N ARG A 32 -4.36 -41.35 4.79
CA ARG A 32 -5.13 -40.75 5.90
C ARG A 32 -4.27 -39.81 6.77
N TYR A 33 -2.98 -40.10 6.93
CA TYR A 33 -2.02 -39.26 7.64
C TYR A 33 -1.73 -37.96 6.86
N MET A 34 -1.43 -38.06 5.56
CA MET A 34 -1.19 -36.91 4.69
C MET A 34 -2.43 -36.01 4.58
N ALA A 35 -3.63 -36.58 4.43
CA ALA A 35 -4.88 -35.80 4.42
C ALA A 35 -5.10 -35.01 5.72
N ARG A 36 -4.72 -35.57 6.89
CA ARG A 36 -4.76 -34.86 8.18
C ARG A 36 -3.71 -33.75 8.30
N LEU A 37 -2.51 -33.95 7.74
CA LEU A 37 -1.49 -32.90 7.68
C LEU A 37 -1.93 -31.74 6.78
N GLU A 38 -2.49 -32.04 5.61
CA GLU A 38 -2.96 -31.00 4.68
C GLU A 38 -4.18 -30.26 5.24
N MET A 39 -5.11 -30.94 5.90
CA MET A 39 -6.23 -30.29 6.61
C MET A 39 -5.75 -29.33 7.70
N ARG A 40 -4.71 -29.69 8.48
CA ARG A 40 -4.09 -28.79 9.46
C ARG A 40 -3.42 -27.60 8.78
N ARG A 41 -2.65 -27.84 7.70
CA ARG A 41 -2.00 -26.79 6.89
C ARG A 41 -3.02 -25.79 6.33
N GLN A 42 -4.11 -26.27 5.72
CA GLN A 42 -5.18 -25.43 5.16
C GLN A 42 -5.91 -24.62 6.24
N CYS A 43 -6.24 -25.24 7.38
CA CYS A 43 -6.87 -24.55 8.50
C CYS A 43 -5.96 -23.46 9.09
N THR A 44 -4.68 -23.78 9.26
CA THR A 44 -3.62 -22.85 9.69
C THR A 44 -3.45 -21.69 8.70
N TRP A 45 -3.48 -21.97 7.40
CA TRP A 45 -3.41 -20.97 6.35
C TRP A 45 -4.60 -19.99 6.41
N SER A 46 -5.82 -20.55 6.55
CA SER A 46 -7.04 -19.75 6.68
C SER A 46 -6.99 -18.81 7.88
N ILE A 47 -6.39 -19.20 9.01
CA ILE A 47 -6.22 -18.30 10.16
C ILE A 47 -5.38 -17.08 9.79
N PHE A 48 -4.19 -17.28 9.20
CA PHE A 48 -3.31 -16.17 8.84
C PHE A 48 -3.96 -15.25 7.80
N GLN A 49 -4.53 -15.83 6.74
CA GLN A 49 -5.18 -15.07 5.67
C GLN A 49 -6.38 -14.27 6.17
N SER A 50 -7.25 -14.85 7.00
CA SER A 50 -8.39 -14.13 7.58
C SER A 50 -7.96 -13.02 8.55
N ILE A 51 -6.93 -13.23 9.36
CA ILE A 51 -6.40 -12.20 10.29
C ILE A 51 -5.79 -11.03 9.50
N GLU A 52 -5.04 -11.32 8.44
CA GLU A 52 -4.44 -10.31 7.57
C GLU A 52 -5.51 -9.49 6.84
N TYR A 53 -6.49 -10.16 6.21
CA TYR A 53 -7.54 -9.50 5.45
C TYR A 53 -8.45 -8.65 6.36
N ALA A 54 -8.82 -9.15 7.55
CA ALA A 54 -9.50 -8.34 8.56
C ALA A 54 -8.66 -7.13 8.99
N GLY A 55 -7.33 -7.27 9.07
CA GLY A 55 -6.41 -6.16 9.29
C GLY A 55 -6.50 -5.07 8.22
N GLN A 56 -6.59 -5.44 6.94
CA GLN A 56 -6.77 -4.53 5.81
C GLN A 56 -8.15 -3.86 5.87
N GLN A 57 -9.22 -4.63 6.09
CA GLN A 57 -10.59 -4.13 6.23
C GLN A 57 -10.74 -3.13 7.40
N ASP A 58 -10.11 -3.43 8.55
CA ASP A 58 -10.06 -2.59 9.75
C ASP A 58 -9.24 -1.30 9.54
N GLN A 59 -8.56 -1.12 8.41
CA GLN A 59 -7.94 0.14 8.01
C GLN A 59 -8.88 1.00 7.17
N VAL A 60 -9.55 0.41 6.17
CA VAL A 60 -10.52 1.12 5.34
C VAL A 60 -11.64 1.72 6.21
N LYS A 61 -12.28 0.90 7.06
CA LYS A 61 -13.31 1.37 8.02
C LYS A 61 -12.86 2.53 8.91
N LEU A 62 -11.59 2.53 9.31
CA LEU A 62 -11.02 3.57 10.18
C LEU A 62 -10.82 4.88 9.40
N HIS A 63 -10.37 4.80 8.14
CA HIS A 63 -10.32 5.94 7.24
C HIS A 63 -11.73 6.48 6.92
N ASP A 64 -12.69 5.60 6.64
CA ASP A 64 -14.09 5.97 6.38
C ASP A 64 -14.71 6.71 7.58
N PHE A 65 -14.44 6.22 8.81
CA PHE A 65 -14.88 6.85 10.04
C PHE A 65 -14.26 8.24 10.24
N PHE A 66 -12.95 8.41 10.03
CA PHE A 66 -12.31 9.73 10.12
C PHE A 66 -12.78 10.69 9.02
N SER A 67 -13.05 10.19 7.81
CA SER A 67 -13.61 10.99 6.71
C SER A 67 -15.02 11.46 7.07
N TYR A 68 -15.89 10.55 7.53
CA TYR A 68 -17.23 10.87 8.02
C TYR A 68 -17.21 11.90 9.17
N LEU A 69 -16.27 11.81 10.11
CA LEU A 69 -16.09 12.82 11.15
C LEU A 69 -15.73 14.20 10.58
N VAL A 70 -14.79 14.26 9.63
CA VAL A 70 -14.43 15.53 8.96
C VAL A 70 -15.63 16.10 8.20
N ASP A 71 -16.35 15.29 7.43
CA ASP A 71 -17.40 15.80 6.52
C ASP A 71 -18.73 16.12 7.20
N HIS A 72 -19.02 15.54 8.37
CA HIS A 72 -20.27 15.79 9.12
C HIS A 72 -20.10 16.66 10.37
N PHE A 73 -18.89 16.85 10.90
CA PHE A 73 -18.66 17.60 12.16
C PHE A 73 -17.69 18.77 12.04
N THR A 74 -17.15 19.10 10.86
CA THR A 74 -16.62 20.45 10.63
C THR A 74 -17.77 21.46 10.53
N PRO A 75 -17.72 22.60 11.24
CA PRO A 75 -18.56 23.75 10.89
C PRO A 75 -18.32 24.19 9.44
N SER A 76 -19.24 24.95 8.87
CA SER A 76 -19.20 25.42 7.47
C SER A 76 -18.16 26.52 7.19
N SER A 77 -17.07 26.58 7.98
CA SER A 77 -15.92 27.44 7.72
C SER A 77 -14.80 26.66 7.02
N HIS A 78 -14.21 27.25 5.98
CA HIS A 78 -13.15 26.60 5.20
C HIS A 78 -11.92 26.29 6.08
N ASN A 79 -11.55 27.26 6.93
CA ASN A 79 -10.36 27.21 7.77
C ASN A 79 -10.39 26.05 8.79
N GLU A 80 -11.55 25.70 9.36
CA GLU A 80 -11.67 24.61 10.33
C GLU A 80 -11.65 23.24 9.63
N ARG A 81 -12.26 23.14 8.44
CA ARG A 81 -12.16 21.94 7.59
C ARG A 81 -10.73 21.73 7.10
N ASP A 82 -9.99 22.78 6.76
CA ASP A 82 -8.57 22.70 6.41
C ASP A 82 -7.68 22.36 7.62
N PHE A 83 -8.00 22.88 8.80
CA PHE A 83 -7.30 22.56 10.05
C PHE A 83 -7.48 21.08 10.43
N LEU A 84 -8.71 20.56 10.40
CA LEU A 84 -8.96 19.14 10.67
C LEU A 84 -8.36 18.23 9.58
N ASN A 85 -8.38 18.65 8.31
CA ASN A 85 -7.67 17.95 7.23
C ASN A 85 -6.15 17.85 7.48
N ARG A 86 -5.52 18.94 7.95
CA ARG A 86 -4.11 18.93 8.38
C ARG A 86 -3.87 18.03 9.59
N MET A 87 -4.81 17.99 10.54
CA MET A 87 -4.68 17.26 11.80
C MET A 87 -4.75 15.73 11.65
N PHE A 88 -5.57 15.19 10.73
CA PHE A 88 -5.56 13.75 10.41
C PHE A 88 -4.49 13.36 9.38
N THR A 89 -3.73 14.34 8.88
CA THR A 89 -2.62 14.16 7.93
C THR A 89 -1.31 14.62 8.60
N GLU A 90 -0.97 14.02 9.76
CA GLU A 90 0.22 14.39 10.54
C GLU A 90 1.46 14.52 9.65
N ASP A 91 2.00 15.74 9.59
CA ASP A 91 3.11 16.18 8.74
C ASP A 91 2.97 15.98 7.22
N SER A 92 2.07 16.73 6.57
CA SER A 92 2.47 18.06 6.04
C SER A 92 1.65 18.59 4.84
N ILE A 93 1.06 19.79 4.99
CA ILE A 93 0.89 20.78 3.90
C ILE A 93 1.00 22.21 4.50
N PRO A 94 2.19 22.84 4.51
CA PRO A 94 2.32 24.30 4.42
C PRO A 94 1.76 24.76 3.07
N GLN A 95 1.21 25.98 3.00
CA GLN A 95 0.77 26.55 1.70
C GLN A 95 1.99 26.80 0.79
N ASP A 96 1.75 26.85 -0.53
CA ASP A 96 2.78 26.97 -1.57
C ASP A 96 3.60 28.27 -1.49
N SER A 97 4.65 28.23 -0.67
CA SER A 97 5.74 29.23 -0.67
C SER A 97 7.11 28.56 -0.53
N GLU A 98 7.24 27.52 0.30
CA GLU A 98 8.47 26.75 0.47
C GLU A 98 8.23 25.24 0.39
N MET A 99 8.26 24.71 -0.84
CA MET A 99 8.71 23.34 -1.03
C MET A 99 10.20 23.30 -0.66
N GLU A 100 10.50 22.84 0.56
CA GLU A 100 11.87 22.56 1.03
C GLU A 100 12.68 21.97 -0.12
N ASN A 101 13.77 22.65 -0.48
CA ASN A 101 14.45 22.41 -1.75
C ASN A 101 14.81 20.93 -1.84
N CYS A 102 14.38 20.24 -2.91
CA CYS A 102 14.49 18.77 -2.97
C CYS A 102 15.96 18.29 -2.99
N SER A 103 16.88 19.22 -3.25
CA SER A 103 18.35 19.12 -3.13
C SER A 103 18.90 19.20 -1.70
N ASP A 104 18.08 19.50 -0.69
CA ASP A 104 18.49 19.73 0.73
C ASP A 104 18.77 18.42 1.49
N TYR A 105 19.45 17.50 0.81
CA TYR A 105 20.30 16.46 1.37
C TYR A 105 21.79 16.88 1.32
N GLU A 106 22.17 17.85 0.45
CA GLU A 106 23.56 18.27 0.32
C GLU A 106 24.11 18.98 1.57
N SER A 107 23.22 19.60 2.35
CA SER A 107 23.44 20.21 3.66
C SER A 107 23.67 19.19 4.79
N ILE A 108 23.29 17.92 4.60
CA ILE A 108 23.43 16.87 5.61
C ILE A 108 24.86 16.35 5.60
N GLU A 109 25.68 16.81 6.53
CA GLU A 109 27.05 16.32 6.74
C GLU A 109 27.07 14.80 6.98
N VAL A 110 28.14 14.13 6.55
CA VAL A 110 28.37 12.70 6.79
C VAL A 110 29.55 12.58 7.75
N PRO A 111 29.36 12.05 8.97
CA PRO A 111 30.45 11.88 9.93
C PRO A 111 31.65 11.10 9.37
N ASP A 112 32.85 11.43 9.83
CA ASP A 112 34.09 10.77 9.39
C ASP A 112 34.18 9.31 9.87
N ASP A 113 33.52 8.97 10.98
CA ASP A 113 33.40 7.60 11.51
C ASP A 113 32.36 6.74 10.75
N TYR A 114 31.61 7.33 9.81
CA TYR A 114 30.65 6.58 8.98
C TYR A 114 31.39 5.65 8.00
N THR A 115 31.40 4.36 8.35
CA THR A 115 32.05 3.26 7.62
C THR A 115 31.14 2.52 6.63
N GLY A 116 29.87 2.91 6.52
CA GLY A 116 28.90 2.30 5.61
C GLY A 116 29.04 2.76 4.15
N PRO A 117 28.18 2.26 3.24
CA PRO A 117 28.23 2.58 1.81
C PRO A 117 28.05 4.09 1.57
N ARG A 118 28.90 4.65 0.71
CA ARG A 118 28.87 6.07 0.28
C ARG A 118 28.51 6.11 -1.21
N LEU A 119 27.42 6.80 -1.57
CA LEU A 119 26.92 6.86 -2.94
C LEU A 119 27.33 8.16 -3.65
N SER A 120 27.70 8.04 -4.92
CA SER A 120 27.91 9.14 -5.87
C SER A 120 27.10 8.90 -7.14
N PHE A 121 26.74 9.98 -7.83
CA PHE A 121 25.87 9.95 -9.01
C PHE A 121 26.59 10.56 -10.23
N PRO A 122 26.39 10.03 -11.46
CA PRO A 122 25.53 8.90 -11.80
C PRO A 122 26.00 7.57 -11.19
N LEU A 123 25.04 6.68 -10.88
CA LEU A 123 25.36 5.37 -10.31
C LEU A 123 25.97 4.45 -11.37
N LEU A 124 26.91 3.61 -10.93
CA LEU A 124 27.51 2.54 -11.72
C LEU A 124 27.02 1.16 -11.22
N PRO A 125 27.08 0.09 -12.04
CA PRO A 125 26.72 -1.27 -11.61
C PRO A 125 27.44 -1.74 -10.34
N ASP A 126 28.70 -1.33 -10.16
CA ASP A 126 29.50 -1.64 -8.97
C ASP A 126 28.94 -0.94 -7.71
N HIS A 127 28.36 0.26 -7.83
CA HIS A 127 27.74 0.97 -6.71
C HIS A 127 26.49 0.23 -6.21
N ALA A 128 25.64 -0.24 -7.14
CA ALA A 128 24.45 -1.03 -6.80
C ALA A 128 24.83 -2.42 -6.22
N THR A 129 25.87 -3.04 -6.77
CA THR A 129 26.39 -4.33 -6.27
C THR A 129 27.00 -4.20 -4.86
N ALA A 130 27.78 -3.14 -4.62
CA ALA A 130 28.33 -2.83 -3.30
C ALA A 130 27.23 -2.51 -2.27
N LEU A 131 26.11 -1.91 -2.70
CA LEU A 131 24.96 -1.64 -1.83
C LEU A 131 24.26 -2.93 -1.36
N VAL A 132 24.07 -3.91 -2.28
CA VAL A 132 23.57 -5.25 -1.93
C VAL A 132 24.49 -5.96 -0.93
N GLU A 133 25.81 -5.88 -1.14
CA GLU A 133 26.80 -6.46 -0.23
C GLU A 133 26.81 -5.79 1.15
N ALA A 134 26.75 -4.45 1.21
CA ALA A 134 26.67 -3.69 2.45
C ALA A 134 25.42 -4.07 3.28
N PHE A 135 24.26 -4.18 2.64
CA PHE A 135 23.03 -4.60 3.32
C PHE A 135 23.02 -6.09 3.67
N ARG A 136 23.69 -6.97 2.91
CA ARG A 136 23.93 -8.36 3.32
C ARG A 136 24.75 -8.44 4.61
N LEU A 137 25.69 -7.51 4.79
CA LEU A 137 26.48 -7.33 6.01
C LEU A 137 25.75 -6.48 7.10
N LYS A 138 24.46 -6.17 6.88
CA LYS A 138 23.58 -5.38 7.77
C LYS A 138 24.16 -3.98 8.13
N GLN A 139 24.91 -3.38 7.21
CA GLN A 139 25.33 -1.98 7.32
C GLN A 139 24.16 -1.04 6.97
N GLN A 140 24.02 0.08 7.67
CA GLN A 140 22.98 1.07 7.38
C GLN A 140 23.51 2.15 6.40
N LEU A 141 22.72 2.50 5.38
CA LEU A 141 23.02 3.62 4.47
C LEU A 141 22.82 4.97 5.20
N HIS A 142 23.70 5.96 5.02
CA HIS A 142 23.53 7.27 5.67
C HIS A 142 22.31 8.03 5.11
N ALA A 143 21.64 8.83 5.96
CA ALA A 143 20.43 9.58 5.59
C ALA A 143 20.63 10.49 4.36
N ARG A 144 21.80 11.13 4.23
CA ARG A 144 22.22 11.89 3.04
C ARG A 144 22.06 11.07 1.75
N TYR A 145 22.56 9.83 1.75
CA TYR A 145 22.55 8.97 0.56
C TYR A 145 21.18 8.37 0.28
N VAL A 146 20.36 8.11 1.32
CA VAL A 146 18.94 7.73 1.17
C VAL A 146 18.17 8.84 0.44
N LEU A 147 18.25 10.08 0.94
CA LEU A 147 17.53 11.22 0.35
C LEU A 147 18.04 11.56 -1.06
N ASN A 148 19.35 11.50 -1.30
CA ASN A 148 19.93 11.68 -2.64
C ASN A 148 19.45 10.60 -3.63
N LEU A 149 19.43 9.33 -3.21
CA LEU A 149 18.91 8.24 -4.04
C LEU A 149 17.42 8.41 -4.34
N LEU A 150 16.61 8.82 -3.37
CA LEU A 150 15.20 9.15 -3.57
C LEU A 150 15.00 10.35 -4.51
N HIS A 151 15.90 11.34 -4.49
CA HIS A 151 15.86 12.51 -5.38
C HIS A 151 16.04 12.12 -6.85
N GLU A 152 17.09 11.36 -7.18
CA GLU A 152 17.33 10.87 -8.54
C GLU A 152 16.27 9.85 -8.98
N THR A 153 15.79 9.01 -8.05
CA THR A 153 14.65 8.11 -8.27
C THR A 153 13.40 8.88 -8.69
N ARG A 154 13.04 9.94 -7.96
CA ARG A 154 11.90 10.82 -8.29
C ARG A 154 12.05 11.41 -9.69
N LYS A 155 13.22 11.99 -10.01
CA LYS A 155 13.51 12.57 -11.34
C LYS A 155 13.31 11.57 -12.47
N HIS A 156 13.70 10.31 -12.25
CA HIS A 156 13.52 9.25 -13.23
C HIS A 156 12.05 8.80 -13.34
N LEU A 157 11.40 8.50 -12.21
CA LEU A 157 10.02 8.01 -12.19
C LEU A 157 9.01 8.99 -12.82
N VAL A 158 9.19 10.30 -12.64
CA VAL A 158 8.37 11.35 -13.29
C VAL A 158 8.38 11.23 -14.82
N GLN A 159 9.44 10.69 -15.43
CA GLN A 159 9.58 10.52 -16.88
C GLN A 159 8.96 9.21 -17.40
N LEU A 160 8.57 8.28 -16.51
CA LEU A 160 8.02 6.98 -16.91
C LEU A 160 6.50 7.06 -17.20
N PRO A 161 5.99 6.23 -18.14
CA PRO A 161 4.56 6.06 -18.35
C PRO A 161 3.90 5.28 -17.20
N ASN A 162 2.57 5.34 -17.10
CA ASN A 162 1.81 4.52 -16.15
C ASN A 162 1.89 3.02 -16.46
N ILE A 163 2.11 2.66 -17.73
CA ILE A 163 2.27 1.28 -18.20
C ILE A 163 3.62 1.17 -18.89
N ASN A 164 4.59 0.52 -18.26
CA ASN A 164 5.89 0.22 -18.87
C ASN A 164 5.70 -0.74 -20.06
N ARG A 165 6.55 -0.64 -21.08
CA ARG A 165 6.60 -1.57 -22.20
C ARG A 165 7.96 -2.22 -22.28
N VAL A 166 7.99 -3.55 -22.25
CA VAL A 166 9.22 -4.37 -22.19
C VAL A 166 9.12 -5.47 -23.24
N SER A 167 10.24 -5.90 -23.82
CA SER A 167 10.26 -6.91 -24.88
C SER A 167 11.37 -7.92 -24.69
N THR A 168 11.03 -9.19 -24.91
CA THR A 168 11.96 -10.33 -24.93
C THR A 168 12.87 -10.37 -26.17
N CYS A 169 12.83 -9.35 -27.05
CA CYS A 169 13.80 -9.21 -28.13
C CYS A 169 15.07 -8.45 -27.72
N TYR A 170 15.03 -7.67 -26.63
CA TYR A 170 16.19 -6.90 -26.11
C TYR A 170 16.88 -7.56 -24.90
N SER A 171 16.20 -8.53 -24.27
CA SER A 171 16.70 -9.30 -23.12
C SER A 171 16.43 -10.78 -23.39
N GLU A 172 17.39 -11.66 -23.07
CA GLU A 172 17.24 -13.11 -23.32
C GLU A 172 16.07 -13.68 -22.52
N GLU A 173 15.83 -13.09 -21.35
CA GLU A 173 14.81 -13.51 -20.39
C GLU A 173 14.42 -12.33 -19.48
N ILE A 174 13.11 -12.14 -19.28
CA ILE A 174 12.55 -11.21 -18.31
C ILE A 174 12.17 -11.99 -17.05
N THR A 175 12.70 -11.58 -15.89
CA THR A 175 12.35 -12.15 -14.59
C THR A 175 11.28 -11.31 -13.89
N VAL A 176 10.16 -11.91 -13.51
CA VAL A 176 9.07 -11.26 -12.78
C VAL A 176 9.03 -11.75 -11.34
N CYS A 177 9.21 -10.81 -10.41
CA CYS A 177 9.14 -11.02 -8.96
C CYS A 177 7.85 -10.40 -8.42
N GLY A 178 7.25 -11.06 -7.42
CA GLY A 178 6.12 -10.52 -6.67
C GLY A 178 6.55 -9.85 -5.37
N ASP A 179 5.60 -9.71 -4.45
CA ASP A 179 5.75 -9.06 -3.14
C ASP A 179 6.99 -9.54 -2.39
N LEU A 180 7.69 -8.61 -1.73
CA LEU A 180 8.90 -8.86 -0.92
C LEU A 180 8.73 -8.49 0.56
N HIS A 181 7.84 -7.55 0.90
CA HIS A 181 7.49 -7.17 2.28
C HIS A 181 8.68 -7.10 3.26
N GLY A 182 9.70 -6.32 2.93
CA GLY A 182 10.86 -6.13 3.81
C GLY A 182 11.70 -7.39 4.10
N GLN A 183 11.59 -8.46 3.29
CA GLN A 183 12.37 -9.69 3.40
C GLN A 183 13.67 -9.66 2.54
N LEU A 184 14.67 -8.90 2.98
CA LEU A 184 15.93 -8.69 2.23
C LEU A 184 16.66 -10.00 1.88
N ASP A 185 16.65 -11.00 2.77
CA ASP A 185 17.27 -12.31 2.52
C ASP A 185 16.68 -13.03 1.29
N ASP A 186 15.39 -12.82 0.97
CA ASP A 186 14.76 -13.39 -0.24
C ASP A 186 15.18 -12.64 -1.51
N LEU A 187 15.29 -11.30 -1.46
CA LEU A 187 15.81 -10.49 -2.58
C LEU A 187 17.26 -10.88 -2.92
N ILE A 188 18.12 -11.01 -1.90
CA ILE A 188 19.50 -11.47 -2.06
C ILE A 188 19.54 -12.90 -2.60
N PHE A 189 18.61 -13.77 -2.20
CA PHE A 189 18.51 -15.13 -2.73
C PHE A 189 18.11 -15.16 -4.21
N ILE A 190 17.16 -14.31 -4.65
CA ILE A 190 16.79 -14.16 -6.07
C ILE A 190 18.04 -13.79 -6.88
N PHE A 191 18.74 -12.71 -6.51
CA PHE A 191 19.92 -12.27 -7.25
C PHE A 191 21.06 -13.30 -7.23
N TYR A 192 21.26 -14.03 -6.13
CA TYR A 192 22.24 -15.11 -6.05
C TYR A 192 21.89 -16.32 -6.93
N LYS A 193 20.61 -16.63 -7.14
CA LYS A 193 20.17 -17.78 -7.95
C LYS A 193 19.93 -17.48 -9.41
N ASN A 194 19.50 -16.26 -9.72
CA ASN A 194 19.11 -15.86 -11.06
C ASN A 194 20.19 -15.03 -11.77
N GLY A 195 21.11 -14.44 -11.01
CA GLY A 195 22.07 -13.43 -11.44
C GLY A 195 21.59 -12.02 -11.14
N LEU A 196 22.53 -11.11 -10.88
CA LEU A 196 22.24 -9.68 -10.72
C LEU A 196 21.65 -9.09 -12.01
N PRO A 197 20.91 -7.96 -11.93
CA PRO A 197 20.46 -7.23 -13.11
C PRO A 197 21.61 -6.87 -14.04
N SER A 198 21.38 -7.03 -15.34
CA SER A 198 22.30 -6.68 -16.43
C SER A 198 21.48 -6.36 -17.68
N PRO A 199 22.06 -5.78 -18.76
CA PRO A 199 21.32 -5.44 -19.97
C PRO A 199 20.58 -6.63 -20.61
N GLU A 200 21.11 -7.84 -20.44
CA GLU A 200 20.60 -9.10 -20.99
C GLU A 200 19.53 -9.75 -20.10
N ARG A 201 19.53 -9.44 -18.79
CA ARG A 201 18.67 -10.04 -17.75
C ARG A 201 17.77 -8.98 -17.15
N ALA A 202 16.61 -8.81 -17.77
CA ALA A 202 15.62 -7.85 -17.32
C ALA A 202 14.86 -8.35 -16.07
N TYR A 203 14.40 -7.41 -15.25
CA TYR A 203 13.62 -7.64 -14.04
C TYR A 203 12.36 -6.76 -14.00
N VAL A 204 11.27 -7.31 -13.50
CA VAL A 204 10.04 -6.61 -13.13
C VAL A 204 9.70 -7.00 -11.69
N PHE A 205 9.77 -6.06 -10.75
CA PHE A 205 9.28 -6.28 -9.37
C PHE A 205 7.88 -5.66 -9.24
N ASN A 206 6.90 -6.49 -8.88
CA ASN A 206 5.49 -6.21 -9.08
C ASN A 206 4.78 -5.76 -7.77
N GLY A 207 5.24 -4.64 -7.22
CA GLY A 207 4.72 -4.02 -6.00
C GLY A 207 5.12 -4.69 -4.68
N ASP A 208 4.70 -4.07 -3.59
CA ASP A 208 4.78 -4.55 -2.20
C ASP A 208 6.20 -4.91 -1.77
N PHE A 209 7.08 -3.93 -1.91
CA PHE A 209 8.49 -3.99 -1.53
C PHE A 209 8.65 -3.83 0.00
N VAL A 210 7.75 -3.07 0.62
CA VAL A 210 7.81 -2.60 2.01
C VAL A 210 6.76 -3.23 2.92
N ASP A 211 6.79 -2.82 4.20
CA ASP A 211 5.93 -3.25 5.30
C ASP A 211 6.10 -4.73 5.71
N ARG A 212 5.55 -5.07 6.88
CA ARG A 212 5.58 -6.40 7.55
C ARG A 212 6.97 -6.87 8.00
N GLY A 213 7.96 -6.83 7.11
CA GLY A 213 9.37 -7.09 7.40
C GLY A 213 10.05 -5.96 8.17
N GLN A 214 11.37 -6.04 8.25
CA GLN A 214 12.22 -5.09 9.00
C GLN A 214 13.36 -4.50 8.16
N GLU A 215 13.45 -4.91 6.89
CA GLU A 215 14.51 -4.55 5.95
C GLU A 215 13.93 -3.90 4.67
N SER A 216 12.84 -3.15 4.84
CA SER A 216 12.08 -2.49 3.78
C SER A 216 12.88 -1.37 3.12
N VAL A 217 13.62 -0.58 3.93
CA VAL A 217 14.51 0.48 3.41
C VAL A 217 15.59 -0.13 2.53
N GLU A 218 16.23 -1.20 2.98
CA GLU A 218 17.35 -1.85 2.30
C GLU A 218 16.91 -2.44 0.95
N ILE A 219 15.71 -3.04 0.90
CA ILE A 219 15.08 -3.46 -0.36
C ILE A 219 14.85 -2.26 -1.29
N LEU A 220 14.16 -1.20 -0.84
CA LEU A 220 13.88 -0.04 -1.71
C LEU A 220 15.15 0.60 -2.26
N MET A 221 16.17 0.80 -1.42
CA MET A 221 17.42 1.42 -1.86
C MET A 221 18.15 0.54 -2.89
N VAL A 222 18.07 -0.80 -2.77
CA VAL A 222 18.62 -1.72 -3.80
C VAL A 222 17.79 -1.68 -5.09
N LEU A 223 16.46 -1.74 -5.00
CA LEU A 223 15.57 -1.71 -6.16
C LEU A 223 15.72 -0.40 -6.95
N PHE A 224 15.76 0.75 -6.25
CA PHE A 224 15.96 2.06 -6.87
C PHE A 224 17.38 2.22 -7.44
N ALA A 225 18.42 1.72 -6.78
CA ALA A 225 19.77 1.74 -7.34
C ALA A 225 19.86 0.95 -8.66
N PHE A 226 19.26 -0.25 -8.75
CA PHE A 226 19.24 -1.00 -10.01
C PHE A 226 18.34 -0.38 -11.09
N MET A 227 17.23 0.26 -10.73
CA MET A 227 16.40 1.01 -11.66
C MET A 227 17.16 2.18 -12.31
N LEU A 228 17.94 2.94 -11.52
CA LEU A 228 18.74 4.06 -12.04
C LEU A 228 19.97 3.61 -12.86
N VAL A 229 20.55 2.44 -12.55
CA VAL A 229 21.65 1.86 -13.34
C VAL A 229 21.15 1.22 -14.65
N TYR A 230 19.98 0.56 -14.61
CA TYR A 230 19.42 -0.17 -15.75
C TYR A 230 17.99 0.27 -16.12
N PRO A 231 17.74 1.55 -16.47
CA PRO A 231 16.39 2.11 -16.68
C PRO A 231 15.61 1.51 -17.86
N LYS A 232 16.24 0.66 -18.69
CA LYS A 232 15.60 -0.09 -19.78
C LYS A 232 15.41 -1.59 -19.49
N GLY A 233 15.91 -2.09 -18.37
CA GLY A 233 15.87 -3.51 -18.01
C GLY A 233 15.48 -3.79 -16.56
N PHE A 234 15.28 -2.78 -15.72
CA PHE A 234 14.87 -2.97 -14.33
C PHE A 234 13.65 -2.11 -14.03
N HIS A 235 12.49 -2.75 -13.88
CA HIS A 235 11.18 -2.11 -13.81
C HIS A 235 10.49 -2.38 -12.47
N LEU A 236 9.86 -1.35 -11.94
CA LEU A 236 9.06 -1.41 -10.72
C LEU A 236 7.60 -1.05 -11.07
N ASN A 237 6.66 -1.88 -10.63
CA ASN A 237 5.25 -1.50 -10.54
C ASN A 237 4.92 -1.09 -9.09
N ARG A 238 3.99 -0.15 -8.90
CA ARG A 238 3.41 0.18 -7.59
C ARG A 238 2.59 -1.01 -7.06
N GLY A 239 2.74 -1.33 -5.77
CA GLY A 239 1.84 -2.20 -5.02
C GLY A 239 0.89 -1.41 -4.13
N ASN A 240 0.06 -2.08 -3.34
CA ASN A 240 -0.83 -1.39 -2.40
C ASN A 240 -0.11 -0.95 -1.12
N HIS A 241 1.07 -1.52 -0.82
CA HIS A 241 1.92 -1.10 0.29
C HIS A 241 2.85 0.07 -0.06
N GLU A 242 2.96 0.47 -1.34
CA GLU A 242 3.56 1.77 -1.72
C GLU A 242 2.53 2.92 -1.57
N ASP A 243 2.04 3.08 -0.33
CA ASP A 243 0.99 4.01 0.08
C ASP A 243 1.23 4.46 1.54
N TYR A 244 1.40 5.77 1.77
CA TYR A 244 1.82 6.32 3.06
C TYR A 244 0.84 6.01 4.20
N LEU A 245 -0.47 5.90 3.91
CA LEU A 245 -1.46 5.52 4.92
C LEU A 245 -1.33 4.05 5.30
N VAL A 246 -0.99 3.18 4.36
CA VAL A 246 -0.75 1.75 4.61
C VAL A 246 0.51 1.58 5.47
N ASN A 247 1.58 2.31 5.15
CA ASN A 247 2.86 2.25 5.90
C ASN A 247 2.77 2.66 7.37
N LEU A 248 1.85 3.57 7.71
CA LEU A 248 1.57 3.97 9.10
C LEU A 248 1.11 2.79 9.97
N ARG A 249 0.39 1.82 9.38
CA ARG A 249 -0.17 0.65 10.08
C ARG A 249 0.76 -0.55 10.07
N TYR A 250 1.37 -0.86 8.92
CA TYR A 250 2.03 -2.16 8.69
C TYR A 250 3.54 -2.21 8.95
N GLY A 251 4.13 -1.10 9.37
CA GLY A 251 5.42 -1.07 10.06
C GLY A 251 6.50 -0.22 9.39
N PHE A 252 6.42 0.06 8.09
CA PHE A 252 7.48 0.77 7.37
C PHE A 252 7.72 2.19 7.92
N THR A 253 6.66 2.91 8.30
CA THR A 253 6.80 4.21 8.99
C THR A 253 7.53 4.07 10.33
N LYS A 254 7.30 2.97 11.07
CA LYS A 254 8.02 2.67 12.32
C LYS A 254 9.48 2.28 12.06
N GLU A 255 9.76 1.56 10.97
CA GLU A 255 11.11 1.17 10.53
C GLU A 255 11.97 2.41 10.18
N VAL A 256 11.45 3.30 9.32
CA VAL A 256 12.18 4.51 8.89
C VAL A 256 12.46 5.44 10.08
N MET A 257 11.46 5.68 10.93
CA MET A 257 11.65 6.52 12.13
C MET A 257 12.60 5.90 13.17
N HIS A 258 12.72 4.57 13.22
CA HIS A 258 13.67 3.90 14.10
C HIS A 258 15.12 3.99 13.56
N LYS A 259 15.32 3.70 12.27
CA LYS A 259 16.63 3.73 11.60
C LYS A 259 17.16 5.17 11.45
N TYR A 260 16.30 6.14 11.17
CA TYR A 260 16.68 7.52 10.83
C TYR A 260 16.07 8.55 11.78
N LYS A 261 16.33 8.44 13.08
CA LYS A 261 15.71 9.26 14.14
C LYS A 261 15.63 10.78 13.87
N VAL A 262 16.66 11.36 13.24
CA VAL A 262 16.73 12.80 12.93
C VAL A 262 16.02 13.16 11.62
N HIS A 263 16.21 12.38 10.55
CA HIS A 263 15.76 12.71 9.20
C HIS A 263 14.55 11.89 8.72
N GLY A 264 14.01 11.00 9.56
CA GLY A 264 12.99 10.02 9.19
C GLY A 264 11.70 10.64 8.64
N LYS A 265 11.26 11.77 9.22
CA LYS A 265 10.12 12.54 8.68
C LYS A 265 10.38 13.05 7.25
N LYS A 266 11.58 13.57 6.97
CA LYS A 266 11.99 14.05 5.64
C LYS A 266 12.06 12.89 4.64
N ILE A 267 12.59 11.74 5.06
CA ILE A 267 12.64 10.51 4.25
C ILE A 267 11.22 10.00 3.94
N LEU A 268 10.30 9.99 4.91
CA LEU A 268 8.92 9.54 4.73
C LEU A 268 8.11 10.46 3.79
N LYS A 269 8.21 11.78 3.98
CA LYS A 269 7.59 12.77 3.07
C LYS A 269 8.09 12.60 1.63
N MET A 270 9.38 12.28 1.46
CA MET A 270 9.98 12.03 0.16
C MET A 270 9.58 10.68 -0.45
N LEU A 271 9.44 9.64 0.36
CA LEU A 271 8.93 8.32 -0.06
C LEU A 271 7.47 8.40 -0.52
N GLN A 272 6.63 9.19 0.16
CA GLN A 272 5.24 9.42 -0.23
C GLN A 272 5.14 9.97 -1.66
N ASP A 273 5.92 11.02 -1.99
CA ASP A 273 5.99 11.57 -3.35
C ASP A 273 6.54 10.53 -4.36
N VAL A 274 7.69 9.90 -4.05
CA VAL A 274 8.31 8.86 -4.90
C VAL A 274 7.35 7.70 -5.24
N PHE A 275 6.56 7.23 -4.27
CA PHE A 275 5.58 6.16 -4.50
C PHE A 275 4.44 6.57 -5.44
N CYS A 276 4.05 7.84 -5.46
CA CYS A 276 3.02 8.35 -6.38
C CYS A 276 3.46 8.31 -7.84
N TRP A 277 4.78 8.35 -8.11
CA TRP A 277 5.36 8.28 -9.45
C TRP A 277 5.68 6.86 -9.93
N LEU A 278 5.50 5.81 -9.13
CA LEU A 278 5.70 4.43 -9.58
C LEU A 278 4.68 4.05 -10.69
N PRO A 279 5.12 3.44 -11.82
CA PRO A 279 4.23 2.86 -12.82
C PRO A 279 3.22 1.89 -12.22
N LEU A 280 2.03 1.78 -12.80
CA LEU A 280 0.93 0.96 -12.28
C LEU A 280 0.93 -0.46 -12.87
N ALA A 281 1.50 -0.62 -14.06
CA ALA A 281 1.60 -1.92 -14.73
C ALA A 281 2.83 -1.99 -15.65
N THR A 282 3.17 -3.21 -16.06
CA THR A 282 4.18 -3.50 -17.09
C THR A 282 3.58 -4.44 -18.12
N LEU A 283 3.74 -4.13 -19.40
CA LEU A 283 3.24 -4.92 -20.52
C LEU A 283 4.42 -5.52 -21.30
N VAL A 284 4.50 -6.85 -21.31
CA VAL A 284 5.54 -7.60 -22.02
C VAL A 284 5.04 -8.01 -23.39
N ASP A 285 5.77 -7.61 -24.43
CA ASP A 285 5.55 -7.95 -25.86
C ASP A 285 4.12 -7.71 -26.37
N GLU A 286 3.41 -6.72 -25.81
CA GLU A 286 1.97 -6.46 -26.01
C GLU A 286 1.09 -7.73 -25.85
N LYS A 287 1.51 -8.66 -24.97
CA LYS A 287 0.90 -10.00 -24.82
C LYS A 287 0.75 -10.48 -23.38
N VAL A 288 1.62 -10.07 -22.44
CA VAL A 288 1.48 -10.43 -21.02
C VAL A 288 1.41 -9.16 -20.16
N LEU A 289 0.28 -8.97 -19.49
CA LEU A 289 0.06 -7.84 -18.58
C LEU A 289 0.51 -8.21 -17.16
N ILE A 290 1.37 -7.40 -16.56
CA ILE A 290 1.88 -7.55 -15.20
C ILE A 290 1.39 -6.35 -14.39
N LEU A 291 0.65 -6.61 -13.31
CA LEU A 291 0.08 -5.61 -12.40
C LEU A 291 0.03 -6.17 -10.98
N HIS A 292 0.10 -5.36 -9.93
CA HIS A 292 0.21 -5.89 -8.57
C HIS A 292 -1.09 -6.55 -8.09
N GLY A 293 -2.18 -5.77 -8.06
CA GLY A 293 -3.51 -6.19 -7.62
C GLY A 293 -4.21 -7.04 -8.66
N GLY A 294 -5.25 -6.51 -9.31
CA GLY A 294 -6.08 -7.30 -10.22
C GLY A 294 -6.70 -6.46 -11.32
N VAL A 295 -7.87 -6.89 -11.79
CA VAL A 295 -8.66 -6.17 -12.81
C VAL A 295 -10.14 -6.26 -12.44
N SER A 296 -10.94 -5.38 -13.00
CA SER A 296 -12.39 -5.32 -12.84
C SER A 296 -13.11 -5.39 -14.19
N ASP A 297 -14.43 -5.52 -14.14
CA ASP A 297 -15.33 -5.46 -15.29
C ASP A 297 -15.31 -4.11 -16.03
N VAL A 298 -14.77 -3.06 -15.39
CA VAL A 298 -14.62 -1.71 -15.95
C VAL A 298 -13.16 -1.32 -16.22
N THR A 299 -12.18 -2.24 -16.07
CA THR A 299 -10.76 -1.90 -16.27
C THR A 299 -10.48 -1.43 -17.69
N ASP A 300 -9.90 -0.24 -17.82
CA ASP A 300 -9.50 0.31 -19.12
C ASP A 300 -8.02 0.73 -19.14
N LEU A 301 -7.22 0.00 -19.92
CA LEU A 301 -5.78 0.22 -20.06
C LEU A 301 -5.43 1.49 -20.84
N GLU A 302 -6.34 2.03 -21.66
CA GLU A 302 -6.11 3.31 -22.33
C GLU A 302 -6.28 4.47 -21.34
N LEU A 303 -7.33 4.44 -20.51
CA LEU A 303 -7.49 5.40 -19.42
C LEU A 303 -6.33 5.28 -18.42
N LEU A 304 -5.99 4.06 -18.01
CA LEU A 304 -4.85 3.78 -17.14
C LEU A 304 -3.52 4.30 -17.72
N SER A 305 -3.34 4.28 -19.05
CA SER A 305 -2.15 4.82 -19.70
C SER A 305 -2.08 6.36 -19.75
N LYS A 306 -3.21 7.05 -19.61
CA LYS A 306 -3.36 8.51 -19.81
C LYS A 306 -3.58 9.30 -18.51
N LEU A 307 -4.04 8.65 -17.43
CA LEU A 307 -4.32 9.33 -16.15
C LEU A 307 -3.07 9.93 -15.51
N ASP A 308 -3.25 10.97 -14.70
CA ASP A 308 -2.15 11.53 -13.90
C ASP A 308 -2.04 10.77 -12.57
N ARG A 309 -1.12 9.80 -12.52
CA ARG A 309 -0.97 8.91 -11.36
C ARG A 309 -0.52 9.61 -10.08
N HIS A 310 0.12 10.77 -10.18
CA HIS A 310 0.56 11.55 -9.02
C HIS A 310 -0.61 12.11 -8.21
N LYS A 311 -1.78 12.32 -8.84
CA LYS A 311 -3.02 12.72 -8.16
C LYS A 311 -3.53 11.67 -7.18
N VAL A 312 -3.27 10.39 -7.43
CA VAL A 312 -3.70 9.29 -6.55
C VAL A 312 -2.63 9.04 -5.48
N VAL A 313 -2.55 9.99 -4.55
CA VAL A 313 -1.56 9.99 -3.47
C VAL A 313 -1.73 8.77 -2.56
N SER A 314 -2.99 8.43 -2.23
CA SER A 314 -3.35 7.19 -1.52
C SER A 314 -4.56 6.52 -2.16
N THR A 315 -4.51 5.19 -2.20
CA THR A 315 -5.59 4.28 -2.59
C THR A 315 -6.70 4.18 -1.54
N LEU A 316 -6.47 4.64 -0.31
CA LEU A 316 -7.47 4.62 0.77
C LEU A 316 -8.33 5.88 0.80
N ARG A 317 -7.85 6.99 0.19
CA ARG A 317 -8.51 8.29 0.24
C ARG A 317 -9.09 8.69 -1.10
N CYS A 318 -10.42 8.67 -1.20
CA CYS A 318 -11.15 9.24 -2.34
C CYS A 318 -11.73 10.61 -1.96
N LYS A 319 -11.09 11.70 -2.35
CA LYS A 319 -11.73 13.03 -2.33
C LYS A 319 -12.55 13.18 -3.61
N THR A 320 -13.83 13.56 -3.56
CA THR A 320 -14.60 13.81 -4.78
C THR A 320 -15.11 15.26 -4.88
N ARG A 321 -14.97 15.82 -6.09
CA ARG A 321 -15.61 17.09 -6.47
C ARG A 321 -17.15 17.04 -6.40
N LYS A 322 -17.74 15.84 -6.53
CA LYS A 322 -19.20 15.64 -6.63
C LYS A 322 -19.96 15.78 -5.31
N GLU A 323 -19.29 15.67 -4.17
CA GLU A 323 -19.91 15.92 -2.86
C GLU A 323 -20.17 17.42 -2.66
N ASN A 324 -19.22 18.28 -3.03
CA ASN A 324 -19.40 19.74 -3.04
C ASN A 324 -20.51 20.17 -4.02
N GLU A 325 -20.55 19.59 -5.23
CA GLU A 325 -21.57 19.91 -6.25
C GLU A 325 -23.00 19.48 -5.81
N LYS A 326 -23.16 18.33 -5.14
CA LYS A 326 -24.45 17.93 -4.55
C LYS A 326 -24.90 18.86 -3.41
N GLN A 327 -24.00 19.20 -2.49
CA GLN A 327 -24.31 20.11 -1.38
C GLN A 327 -24.74 21.50 -1.89
N ALA A 328 -24.14 21.97 -2.99
CA ALA A 328 -24.52 23.21 -3.66
C ALA A 328 -25.92 23.14 -4.32
N GLU A 329 -26.26 22.04 -5.00
CA GLU A 329 -27.61 21.88 -5.59
C GLU A 329 -28.73 21.86 -4.56
N GLU A 330 -28.52 21.19 -3.42
CA GLU A 330 -29.53 21.13 -2.34
C GLU A 330 -29.72 22.52 -1.68
N HIS A 331 -28.64 23.28 -1.47
CA HIS A 331 -28.72 24.66 -0.99
C HIS A 331 -29.35 25.62 -2.02
N GLY A 332 -29.20 25.35 -3.33
CA GLY A 332 -29.87 26.11 -4.39
C GLY A 332 -31.39 25.92 -4.38
N LYS A 333 -31.85 24.66 -4.26
CA LYS A 333 -33.28 24.31 -4.28
C LYS A 333 -34.05 24.87 -3.07
N ALA A 334 -33.40 25.02 -1.92
CA ALA A 334 -34.00 25.59 -0.71
C ALA A 334 -34.41 27.08 -0.82
N LYS A 335 -33.97 27.82 -1.86
CA LYS A 335 -34.23 29.27 -2.01
C LYS A 335 -35.32 29.66 -3.02
N GLN A 336 -36.08 28.72 -3.59
CA GLN A 336 -37.09 29.02 -4.64
C GLN A 336 -38.53 28.53 -4.37
N THR A 337 -38.95 28.37 -3.11
CA THR A 337 -40.36 28.03 -2.78
C THR A 337 -40.94 28.78 -1.58
N SER A 338 -41.32 30.07 -1.74
CA SER A 338 -42.42 30.70 -0.97
C SER A 338 -42.76 32.13 -1.45
N SER A 339 -43.96 32.32 -2.03
CA SER A 339 -44.50 33.68 -2.29
C SER A 339 -46.02 33.70 -2.49
N ALA A 340 -46.80 33.83 -1.40
CA ALA A 340 -48.20 34.29 -1.45
C ALA A 340 -48.79 34.69 -0.07
N GLY A 341 -49.25 35.94 0.09
CA GLY A 341 -50.64 36.18 0.50
C GLY A 341 -51.07 36.44 1.98
N ARG A 342 -50.67 37.58 2.58
CA ARG A 342 -51.53 38.48 3.44
C ARG A 342 -52.09 37.94 4.80
N PRO A 343 -52.71 38.79 5.67
CA PRO A 343 -52.63 40.26 5.86
C PRO A 343 -52.36 40.73 7.33
N SER A 344 -52.05 42.03 7.50
CA SER A 344 -52.09 42.81 8.75
C SER A 344 -53.50 43.37 9.05
N PRO A 345 -53.86 43.82 10.28
CA PRO A 345 -53.49 45.17 10.82
C PRO A 345 -53.28 45.19 12.37
N TRP A 346 -52.87 46.27 13.07
CA TRP A 346 -52.73 47.71 12.79
C TRP A 346 -51.28 48.18 13.15
N PHE A 347 -50.89 49.36 13.70
CA PHE A 347 -51.50 50.65 14.09
C PHE A 347 -50.42 51.77 14.11
N LEU A 348 -50.78 53.03 14.38
CA LEU A 348 -49.88 54.23 14.46
C LEU A 348 -50.59 55.37 15.25
N PRO A 349 -49.87 56.36 15.84
CA PRO A 349 -49.50 57.58 15.11
C PRO A 349 -48.14 58.25 15.48
N GLN A 350 -47.91 59.42 14.87
CA GLN A 350 -46.68 60.24 14.72
C GLN A 350 -46.28 61.04 16.01
N SER A 351 -45.19 61.83 16.12
CA SER A 351 -44.56 62.71 15.11
C SER A 351 -43.21 63.41 15.48
N ARG A 352 -42.52 63.90 14.43
CA ARG A 352 -41.72 65.17 14.30
C ARG A 352 -40.23 65.34 14.76
N SER A 353 -39.40 65.67 13.75
CA SER A 353 -38.32 66.69 13.66
C SER A 353 -36.84 66.47 14.12
N LEU A 354 -35.97 67.25 13.47
CA LEU A 354 -34.49 67.30 13.35
C LEU A 354 -33.91 68.58 14.03
N PRO A 355 -32.61 68.96 13.94
CA PRO A 355 -31.31 68.23 13.88
C PRO A 355 -30.20 68.83 14.81
N SER A 356 -28.99 68.23 14.85
CA SER A 356 -27.72 68.99 14.96
C SER A 356 -26.45 68.13 14.71
N SER A 357 -25.35 68.79 14.30
CA SER A 357 -23.95 68.27 14.27
C SER A 357 -23.15 68.98 15.42
N PRO A 358 -21.78 69.11 15.52
CA PRO A 358 -20.75 69.24 14.44
C PRO A 358 -19.26 68.84 14.75
N LEU A 359 -18.37 69.06 13.75
CA LEU A 359 -16.87 69.19 13.81
C LEU A 359 -16.04 67.93 14.19
N ARG A 360 -14.71 67.79 13.93
CA ARG A 360 -13.67 68.25 12.94
C ARG A 360 -12.46 67.28 13.11
N LEU A 361 -11.30 67.29 12.40
CA LEU A 361 -10.61 68.19 11.45
C LEU A 361 -9.78 67.32 10.44
N SER A 362 -9.15 67.91 9.42
CA SER A 362 -8.17 67.24 8.54
C SER A 362 -7.14 68.21 7.92
N SER A 363 -5.96 67.70 7.55
CA SER A 363 -5.01 68.24 6.53
C SER A 363 -3.90 67.17 6.28
N HIS A 364 -3.30 66.92 5.10
CA HIS A 364 -2.79 67.76 3.99
C HIS A 364 -1.57 68.61 4.42
N GLN A 365 -0.49 68.82 3.63
CA GLN A 365 -0.23 68.52 2.20
C GLN A 365 1.28 68.59 1.79
N THR A 366 1.60 68.21 0.54
CA THR A 366 2.70 68.72 -0.35
C THR A 366 4.21 68.43 -0.19
N HIS A 367 4.79 67.94 -1.31
CA HIS A 367 6.08 68.27 -1.98
C HIS A 367 7.45 68.38 -1.25
N LYS A 368 8.46 67.65 -1.78
CA LYS A 368 9.54 68.23 -2.64
C LYS A 368 10.42 67.14 -3.29
N ALA A 369 11.29 67.53 -4.22
CA ALA A 369 12.20 66.65 -4.98
C ALA A 369 13.67 67.04 -4.80
N GLY A 370 14.60 66.12 -5.09
CA GLY A 370 16.05 66.36 -5.09
C GLY A 370 16.81 65.37 -5.98
N ARG A 371 17.88 65.83 -6.64
CA ARG A 371 18.80 65.03 -7.46
C ARG A 371 20.20 65.05 -6.84
N SER A 372 20.93 63.93 -6.91
CA SER A 372 22.38 63.91 -7.07
C SER A 372 22.83 62.57 -7.66
N SER A 373 24.08 62.49 -8.14
CA SER A 373 24.60 61.38 -8.96
C SER A 373 26.07 61.10 -8.68
N SER A 374 26.47 59.82 -8.62
CA SER A 374 27.86 59.39 -8.80
C SER A 374 27.96 57.89 -9.14
N VAL A 375 29.00 57.53 -9.89
CA VAL A 375 29.27 56.21 -10.52
C VAL A 375 30.78 56.17 -10.84
N PRO A 376 31.51 55.02 -10.84
CA PRO A 376 31.40 53.79 -10.04
C PRO A 376 32.72 53.47 -9.27
N CYS A 377 32.79 52.32 -8.58
CA CYS A 377 34.05 51.60 -8.31
C CYS A 377 33.87 50.12 -8.68
N SER A 378 34.94 49.47 -9.16
CA SER A 378 34.90 48.12 -9.76
C SER A 378 35.26 47.00 -8.77
N GLY A 379 34.61 45.84 -8.94
CA GLY A 379 34.89 44.58 -8.25
C GLY A 379 34.98 43.40 -9.25
N PRO A 380 35.47 42.22 -8.83
CA PRO A 380 35.89 41.14 -9.73
C PRO A 380 34.73 40.37 -10.40
N LEU A 381 35.06 39.71 -11.52
CA LEU A 381 34.14 39.00 -12.41
C LEU A 381 33.77 37.59 -11.89
N ASP A 382 32.51 37.19 -12.10
CA ASP A 382 31.99 35.85 -11.78
C ASP A 382 32.40 34.81 -12.86
N PRO A 383 33.06 33.68 -12.49
CA PRO A 383 33.39 32.58 -13.40
C PRO A 383 32.20 32.01 -14.20
N ARG A 384 30.95 32.17 -13.74
CA ARG A 384 29.75 31.71 -14.45
C ARG A 384 29.58 32.37 -15.82
N TRP A 385 30.03 33.63 -15.99
CA TRP A 385 29.81 34.39 -17.22
C TRP A 385 30.65 33.86 -18.40
N LEU A 386 31.91 33.49 -18.13
CA LEU A 386 32.81 32.89 -19.13
C LEU A 386 32.31 31.52 -19.62
N SER A 387 31.74 30.71 -18.72
CA SER A 387 31.10 29.42 -19.08
C SER A 387 29.92 29.61 -20.04
N TRP A 388 29.14 30.69 -19.87
CA TRP A 388 28.00 31.01 -20.73
C TRP A 388 28.43 31.50 -22.12
N GLN A 389 29.47 32.33 -22.20
CA GLN A 389 30.06 32.74 -23.49
C GLN A 389 30.68 31.56 -24.25
N ALA A 390 31.38 30.66 -23.55
CA ALA A 390 31.99 29.48 -24.18
C ALA A 390 30.96 28.57 -24.85
N ARG A 391 29.83 28.26 -24.17
CA ARG A 391 28.74 27.45 -24.75
C ARG A 391 28.19 28.06 -26.03
N ARG A 392 27.85 29.35 -26.00
CA ARG A 392 27.27 30.06 -27.15
C ARG A 392 28.21 30.11 -28.36
N SER A 393 29.53 30.05 -28.16
CA SER A 393 30.50 29.92 -29.25
C SER A 393 30.50 28.53 -29.88
N VAL A 394 30.38 27.47 -29.06
CA VAL A 394 30.31 26.07 -29.54
C VAL A 394 29.02 25.82 -30.32
N ASP A 395 27.89 26.36 -29.89
CA ASP A 395 26.60 26.23 -30.59
C ASP A 395 26.66 26.86 -32.01
N LEU A 396 27.27 28.06 -32.14
CA LEU A 396 27.49 28.72 -33.42
C LEU A 396 28.45 27.94 -34.35
N GLU A 397 29.46 27.28 -33.77
CA GLU A 397 30.43 26.47 -34.52
C GLU A 397 29.82 25.15 -35.03
N LEU A 398 28.97 24.52 -34.21
CA LEU A 398 28.18 23.34 -34.58
C LEU A 398 27.20 23.64 -35.72
N GLU A 399 26.51 24.78 -35.66
CA GLU A 399 25.52 25.16 -36.67
C GLU A 399 26.20 25.47 -38.03
N ARG A 400 27.40 26.06 -38.02
CA ARG A 400 28.23 26.23 -39.22
C ARG A 400 28.62 24.87 -39.83
N CYS A 401 28.99 23.89 -39.01
CA CYS A 401 29.32 22.55 -39.48
C CYS A 401 28.11 21.80 -40.07
N ARG A 402 26.90 21.99 -39.50
CA ARG A 402 25.65 21.43 -40.06
C ARG A 402 25.34 21.97 -41.46
N GLN A 403 25.50 23.29 -41.67
CA GLN A 403 25.28 23.91 -42.98
C GLN A 403 26.26 23.39 -44.05
N GLN A 404 27.52 23.13 -43.67
CA GLN A 404 28.52 22.55 -44.58
C GLN A 404 28.26 21.07 -44.93
N ALA A 405 27.46 20.36 -44.12
CA ALA A 405 27.14 18.93 -44.33
C ALA A 405 25.89 18.67 -45.21
N GLY A 406 25.22 19.72 -45.71
CA GLY A 406 24.17 19.59 -46.72
C GLY A 406 22.81 19.03 -46.26
N PHE A 407 22.56 18.97 -44.95
CA PHE A 407 21.26 18.54 -44.41
C PHE A 407 20.18 19.63 -44.60
N PRO A 408 18.94 19.27 -44.97
CA PRO A 408 17.85 20.24 -45.14
C PRO A 408 17.36 20.79 -43.80
N VAL A 409 17.16 22.11 -43.74
CA VAL A 409 16.67 22.81 -42.54
C VAL A 409 15.21 22.47 -42.27
N ILE A 410 14.95 21.74 -41.19
CA ILE A 410 13.61 21.58 -40.63
C ILE A 410 13.27 22.89 -39.88
N LYS A 411 12.22 23.58 -40.31
CA LYS A 411 11.68 24.72 -39.55
C LYS A 411 10.88 24.22 -38.36
N GLU A 412 11.46 24.31 -37.18
CA GLU A 412 10.67 24.37 -35.95
C GLU A 412 9.82 25.65 -35.95
N LYS A 413 8.61 25.59 -35.37
CA LYS A 413 7.78 26.76 -35.13
C LYS A 413 8.14 27.34 -33.77
N GLU A 414 8.80 28.49 -33.76
CA GLU A 414 8.88 29.32 -32.56
C GLU A 414 7.51 29.95 -32.28
N GLU A 415 6.89 29.61 -31.15
CA GLU A 415 5.77 30.37 -30.59
C GLU A 415 6.32 31.66 -29.93
N PRO A 416 5.68 32.84 -30.11
CA PRO A 416 6.30 34.11 -29.69
C PRO A 416 6.40 34.30 -28.18
N TRP A 417 7.55 34.78 -27.71
CA TRP A 417 7.70 35.33 -26.36
C TRP A 417 6.89 36.62 -26.23
N LEU A 418 5.70 36.54 -25.63
CA LEU A 418 4.93 37.71 -25.20
C LEU A 418 5.09 37.95 -23.70
N CYS A 419 5.46 39.18 -23.33
CA CYS A 419 5.48 39.60 -21.94
C CYS A 419 4.08 39.48 -21.32
N ARG A 420 3.97 38.87 -20.14
CA ARG A 420 2.76 38.96 -19.31
C ARG A 420 2.55 40.41 -18.89
N ALA A 421 1.68 41.11 -19.59
CA ALA A 421 0.93 42.22 -19.00
C ALA A 421 -0.02 41.67 -17.91
N GLU A 422 -0.50 42.56 -17.06
CA GLU A 422 -1.32 42.22 -15.89
C GLU A 422 -2.64 41.54 -16.32
N ALA A 423 -2.93 40.40 -15.69
CA ALA A 423 -4.18 39.66 -15.79
C ALA A 423 -4.44 39.00 -14.42
N ASP A 424 -5.71 38.89 -14.04
CA ASP A 424 -6.12 38.76 -12.63
C ASP A 424 -5.69 37.49 -11.89
N SER A 425 -5.66 37.62 -10.56
CA SER A 425 -5.21 36.62 -9.60
C SER A 425 -6.20 35.46 -9.42
N GLU A 426 -6.11 34.43 -10.25
CA GLU A 426 -6.60 33.08 -9.90
C GLU A 426 -5.41 32.14 -9.67
N ALA A 427 -5.33 31.57 -8.46
CA ALA A 427 -4.35 30.55 -8.11
C ALA A 427 -4.77 29.20 -8.73
N GLY A 428 -3.82 28.50 -9.35
CA GLY A 428 -4.10 27.23 -10.02
C GLY A 428 -4.42 26.11 -9.03
N GLU A 429 -5.70 25.77 -8.88
CA GLU A 429 -6.12 24.62 -8.07
C GLU A 429 -5.50 23.31 -8.57
N LEU A 430 -4.95 22.52 -7.64
CA LEU A 430 -4.37 21.22 -7.95
C LEU A 430 -5.51 20.23 -8.21
N LEU A 431 -5.77 19.96 -9.48
CA LEU A 431 -6.94 19.19 -9.96
C LEU A 431 -6.97 17.75 -9.41
N GLU A 432 -7.71 17.54 -8.31
CA GLU A 432 -8.04 16.26 -7.69
C GLU A 432 -8.46 15.17 -8.72
N PRO A 433 -8.17 13.88 -8.46
CA PRO A 433 -8.47 12.80 -9.39
C PRO A 433 -9.98 12.59 -9.54
N THR A 434 -10.43 12.15 -10.71
CA THR A 434 -11.83 11.73 -10.87
C THR A 434 -12.08 10.41 -10.14
N GLN A 435 -13.34 10.20 -9.73
CA GLN A 435 -13.79 8.95 -9.12
C GLN A 435 -13.48 7.71 -9.98
N GLU A 436 -13.43 7.88 -11.31
CA GLU A 436 -13.11 6.82 -12.26
C GLU A 436 -11.60 6.53 -12.31
N GLU A 437 -10.74 7.55 -12.45
CA GLU A 437 -9.28 7.39 -12.36
C GLU A 437 -8.86 6.77 -11.02
N TRP A 438 -9.39 7.26 -9.90
CA TRP A 438 -9.14 6.69 -8.58
C TRP A 438 -9.56 5.22 -8.50
N ARG A 439 -10.75 4.88 -9.03
CA ARG A 439 -11.23 3.49 -9.08
C ARG A 439 -10.34 2.60 -9.96
N GLN A 440 -9.85 3.08 -11.11
CA GLN A 440 -8.93 2.31 -11.95
C GLN A 440 -7.65 1.97 -11.16
N VAL A 441 -7.06 2.95 -10.45
CA VAL A 441 -5.86 2.71 -9.63
C VAL A 441 -6.15 1.75 -8.47
N VAL A 442 -7.28 1.90 -7.77
CA VAL A 442 -7.69 1.00 -6.68
C VAL A 442 -7.96 -0.43 -7.18
N ASP A 443 -8.67 -0.59 -8.30
CA ASP A 443 -8.97 -1.91 -8.88
C ASP A 443 -7.65 -2.61 -9.31
N ILE A 444 -6.71 -1.87 -9.91
CA ILE A 444 -5.39 -2.39 -10.34
C ILE A 444 -4.48 -2.77 -9.16
N LEU A 445 -4.65 -2.16 -7.97
CA LEU A 445 -3.81 -2.40 -6.80
C LEU A 445 -4.42 -3.33 -5.73
N TRP A 446 -5.74 -3.46 -5.63
CA TRP A 446 -6.41 -4.21 -4.55
C TRP A 446 -7.33 -5.37 -4.99
N SER A 447 -7.57 -5.57 -6.28
CA SER A 447 -8.51 -6.61 -6.74
C SER A 447 -7.91 -8.03 -6.70
N ASP A 448 -8.72 -9.04 -6.37
CA ASP A 448 -8.33 -10.46 -6.30
C ASP A 448 -9.13 -11.33 -7.30
N PRO A 449 -8.53 -12.40 -7.85
CA PRO A 449 -9.27 -13.36 -8.67
C PRO A 449 -10.24 -14.21 -7.84
N MET A 450 -11.38 -14.61 -8.41
CA MET A 450 -12.32 -15.56 -7.78
C MET A 450 -12.75 -16.69 -8.73
N ALA A 451 -13.04 -17.86 -8.17
CA ALA A 451 -13.40 -19.04 -8.98
C ALA A 451 -14.78 -18.94 -9.66
N GLN A 452 -15.67 -18.09 -9.16
CA GLN A 452 -17.00 -17.84 -9.73
C GLN A 452 -16.95 -16.77 -10.83
N GLU A 453 -17.91 -16.79 -11.76
CA GLU A 453 -18.07 -15.71 -12.73
C GLU A 453 -18.65 -14.43 -12.10
N GLY A 454 -18.40 -13.29 -12.74
CA GLY A 454 -18.88 -11.97 -12.37
C GLY A 454 -17.78 -11.02 -11.88
N CYS A 455 -18.21 -9.85 -11.42
CA CYS A 455 -17.40 -8.87 -10.68
C CYS A 455 -18.20 -8.46 -9.44
N LYS A 456 -17.54 -8.30 -8.29
CA LYS A 456 -18.17 -7.85 -7.04
C LYS A 456 -17.16 -7.09 -6.18
N ALA A 457 -17.57 -6.14 -5.36
CA ALA A 457 -16.64 -5.43 -4.47
C ALA A 457 -15.89 -6.40 -3.53
N ASN A 458 -14.60 -6.15 -3.29
CA ASN A 458 -13.80 -6.94 -2.35
C ASN A 458 -14.09 -6.46 -0.92
N THR A 459 -15.26 -6.83 -0.40
CA THR A 459 -15.71 -6.49 0.95
C THR A 459 -14.78 -7.00 2.05
N VAL A 460 -13.90 -7.96 1.74
CA VAL A 460 -13.03 -8.63 2.70
C VAL A 460 -11.72 -7.87 2.92
N ARG A 461 -11.14 -7.24 1.88
CA ARG A 461 -10.02 -6.29 2.03
C ARG A 461 -10.48 -4.84 2.22
N GLY A 462 -11.64 -4.48 1.68
CA GLY A 462 -12.23 -3.14 1.71
C GLY A 462 -11.89 -2.25 0.51
N GLY A 463 -10.94 -2.65 -0.35
CA GLY A 463 -10.60 -1.96 -1.61
C GLY A 463 -10.60 -2.92 -2.80
N GLY A 464 -10.87 -2.40 -4.00
CA GLY A 464 -10.90 -3.19 -5.25
C GLY A 464 -12.07 -4.17 -5.35
N CYS A 465 -11.94 -5.16 -6.24
CA CYS A 465 -12.98 -6.13 -6.55
C CYS A 465 -12.51 -7.59 -6.51
N TYR A 466 -13.46 -8.53 -6.44
CA TYR A 466 -13.26 -9.91 -6.82
C TYR A 466 -13.70 -10.09 -8.28
N PHE A 467 -12.79 -10.55 -9.14
CA PHE A 467 -13.04 -10.72 -10.58
C PHE A 467 -13.03 -12.18 -11.01
N GLY A 468 -14.01 -12.58 -11.82
CA GLY A 468 -14.17 -13.96 -12.28
C GLY A 468 -13.45 -14.29 -13.61
N PRO A 469 -13.50 -15.57 -14.04
CA PRO A 469 -12.89 -16.02 -15.29
C PRO A 469 -13.43 -15.31 -16.54
N ASN A 470 -14.70 -14.90 -16.51
CA ASN A 470 -15.37 -14.14 -17.57
C ASN A 470 -14.77 -12.73 -17.73
N VAL A 471 -14.49 -12.03 -16.62
CA VAL A 471 -13.86 -10.69 -16.62
C VAL A 471 -12.45 -10.77 -17.21
N THR A 472 -11.64 -11.73 -16.75
CA THR A 472 -10.32 -11.99 -17.34
C THR A 472 -10.42 -12.30 -18.83
N LYS A 473 -11.35 -13.15 -19.26
CA LYS A 473 -11.54 -13.48 -20.67
C LYS A 473 -11.89 -12.25 -21.51
N GLN A 474 -12.80 -11.40 -21.04
CA GLN A 474 -13.19 -10.15 -21.71
C GLN A 474 -12.00 -9.19 -21.85
N LEU A 475 -11.24 -8.94 -20.78
CA LEU A 475 -10.06 -8.08 -20.80
C LEU A 475 -8.99 -8.59 -21.77
N LEU A 476 -8.65 -9.89 -21.69
CA LEU A 476 -7.63 -10.48 -22.56
C LEU A 476 -8.06 -10.46 -24.04
N GLN A 477 -9.36 -10.58 -24.32
CA GLN A 477 -9.89 -10.41 -25.68
C GLN A 477 -9.87 -8.94 -26.15
N LYS A 478 -10.27 -7.98 -25.30
CA LYS A 478 -10.27 -6.53 -25.62
C LYS A 478 -8.89 -6.02 -26.02
N TYR A 479 -7.84 -6.46 -25.32
CA TYR A 479 -6.46 -6.00 -25.53
C TYR A 479 -5.54 -7.03 -26.22
N ASN A 480 -6.09 -8.10 -26.79
CA ASN A 480 -5.33 -9.15 -27.51
C ASN A 480 -4.17 -9.75 -26.69
N LEU A 481 -4.40 -10.00 -25.40
CA LEU A 481 -3.41 -10.50 -24.44
C LEU A 481 -3.52 -12.03 -24.29
N GLN A 482 -2.41 -12.69 -23.92
CA GLN A 482 -2.37 -14.13 -23.69
C GLN A 482 -2.83 -14.51 -22.28
N PHE A 483 -2.31 -13.84 -21.25
CA PHE A 483 -2.62 -14.03 -19.82
C PHE A 483 -2.13 -12.80 -19.03
N LEU A 484 -2.47 -12.73 -17.73
CA LEU A 484 -1.93 -11.73 -16.80
C LEU A 484 -1.14 -12.37 -15.65
N ILE A 485 -0.15 -11.64 -15.15
CA ILE A 485 0.63 -11.98 -13.94
C ILE A 485 0.29 -10.95 -12.86
N ARG A 486 0.08 -11.40 -11.63
CA ARG A 486 -0.24 -10.56 -10.47
C ARG A 486 0.41 -11.05 -9.17
N SER A 487 0.38 -10.24 -8.11
CA SER A 487 1.01 -10.57 -6.82
C SER A 487 0.00 -10.48 -5.66
N HIS A 488 0.21 -9.70 -4.60
CA HIS A 488 -0.77 -9.26 -3.56
C HIS A 488 -1.44 -10.35 -2.69
N GLU A 489 -1.34 -11.62 -3.08
CA GLU A 489 -1.78 -12.79 -2.34
C GLU A 489 -0.58 -13.70 -2.10
N CYS A 490 -0.24 -13.88 -0.83
CA CYS A 490 0.62 -15.00 -0.45
C CYS A 490 -0.02 -16.32 -0.93
N LYS A 491 0.78 -17.18 -1.58
CA LYS A 491 0.37 -18.53 -2.01
C LYS A 491 1.30 -19.57 -1.38
N PRO A 492 0.83 -20.75 -0.94
CA PRO A 492 1.65 -21.69 -0.18
C PRO A 492 2.91 -22.19 -0.92
N GLU A 493 2.85 -22.29 -2.24
CA GLU A 493 3.94 -22.71 -3.11
C GLU A 493 4.67 -21.53 -3.80
N GLY A 494 4.37 -20.29 -3.40
CA GLY A 494 4.93 -19.06 -3.99
C GLY A 494 4.23 -18.61 -5.28
N TYR A 495 3.36 -19.44 -5.86
CA TYR A 495 2.58 -19.10 -7.05
C TYR A 495 1.25 -19.86 -7.10
N GLU A 496 0.31 -19.39 -7.92
CA GLU A 496 -0.94 -20.08 -8.25
C GLU A 496 -1.43 -19.73 -9.65
N PHE A 497 -2.00 -20.69 -10.39
CA PHE A 497 -2.70 -20.43 -11.65
C PHE A 497 -4.22 -20.55 -11.45
N CYS A 498 -4.98 -19.54 -11.86
CA CYS A 498 -6.44 -19.60 -11.90
C CYS A 498 -6.99 -19.17 -13.28
N HIS A 499 -8.32 -19.11 -13.39
CA HIS A 499 -9.08 -18.77 -14.61
C HIS A 499 -8.63 -19.56 -15.87
N GLY A 500 -8.32 -20.85 -15.71
CA GLY A 500 -7.85 -21.69 -16.83
C GLY A 500 -6.41 -21.38 -17.28
N ARG A 501 -5.51 -21.04 -16.34
CA ARG A 501 -4.14 -20.52 -16.59
C ARG A 501 -4.11 -19.18 -17.34
N LYS A 502 -5.14 -18.35 -17.16
CA LYS A 502 -5.20 -16.98 -17.69
C LYS A 502 -4.81 -15.91 -16.67
N VAL A 503 -4.71 -16.29 -15.40
CA VAL A 503 -4.13 -15.50 -14.30
C VAL A 503 -3.04 -16.35 -13.65
N LEU A 504 -1.89 -15.74 -13.39
CA LEU A 504 -0.79 -16.30 -12.60
C LEU A 504 -0.50 -15.37 -11.42
N THR A 505 -0.79 -15.81 -10.20
CA THR A 505 -0.30 -15.14 -8.99
C THR A 505 1.15 -15.55 -8.73
N ILE A 506 2.04 -14.61 -8.40
CA ILE A 506 3.43 -14.82 -8.00
C ILE A 506 3.75 -14.03 -6.72
N PHE A 507 4.46 -14.66 -5.77
CA PHE A 507 4.76 -14.10 -4.45
C PHE A 507 6.18 -14.48 -4.05
N SER A 508 7.03 -13.48 -3.73
CA SER A 508 8.48 -13.69 -3.58
C SER A 508 8.96 -13.71 -2.12
N ALA A 509 8.24 -13.13 -1.17
CA ALA A 509 8.51 -13.25 0.26
C ALA A 509 8.35 -14.71 0.75
N SER A 510 9.42 -15.36 1.25
CA SER A 510 9.36 -16.77 1.66
C SER A 510 9.28 -16.92 3.18
N ASN A 511 8.43 -17.82 3.68
CA ASN A 511 8.13 -17.93 5.12
C ASN A 511 7.39 -16.71 5.74
N TYR A 512 6.64 -15.96 4.92
CA TYR A 512 6.01 -14.67 5.21
C TYR A 512 5.29 -14.59 6.57
N TYR A 513 4.49 -15.60 6.92
CA TYR A 513 3.80 -15.68 8.21
C TYR A 513 4.65 -16.28 9.33
N GLU A 514 5.44 -17.32 9.04
CA GLU A 514 6.24 -18.09 10.01
C GLU A 514 7.22 -19.02 9.28
N VAL A 515 8.35 -19.38 9.91
CA VAL A 515 9.37 -20.28 9.34
C VAL A 515 8.76 -21.62 8.92
N GLY A 516 8.64 -21.80 7.60
CA GLY A 516 8.07 -22.98 6.97
C GLY A 516 6.63 -22.84 6.43
N SER A 517 5.98 -21.67 6.51
CA SER A 517 4.60 -21.44 6.01
C SER A 517 4.47 -21.61 4.50
N ASN A 518 5.12 -20.75 3.72
CA ASN A 518 5.10 -20.71 2.26
C ASN A 518 6.51 -20.76 1.66
N ARG A 519 6.57 -21.06 0.36
CA ARG A 519 7.73 -20.78 -0.50
C ARG A 519 7.63 -19.37 -1.09
N GLY A 520 8.76 -18.79 -1.43
CA GLY A 520 8.81 -17.69 -2.40
C GLY A 520 8.97 -18.26 -3.81
N ALA A 521 8.58 -17.51 -4.83
CA ALA A 521 8.87 -17.84 -6.22
C ALA A 521 9.08 -16.58 -7.07
N TYR A 522 9.67 -16.76 -8.25
CA TYR A 522 9.71 -15.80 -9.34
C TYR A 522 9.42 -16.49 -10.68
N VAL A 523 8.99 -15.74 -11.69
CA VAL A 523 8.70 -16.25 -13.04
C VAL A 523 9.80 -15.79 -14.00
N LYS A 524 10.21 -16.67 -14.91
CA LYS A 524 11.06 -16.36 -16.06
C LYS A 524 10.22 -16.38 -17.34
N LEU A 525 10.35 -15.34 -18.17
CA LEU A 525 9.70 -15.20 -19.47
C LEU A 525 10.77 -15.01 -20.57
N GLY A 526 10.99 -16.03 -21.38
CA GLY A 526 11.73 -15.89 -22.64
C GLY A 526 10.80 -15.62 -23.84
N PRO A 527 11.32 -15.55 -25.08
CA PRO A 527 10.56 -15.16 -26.29
C PRO A 527 9.30 -15.97 -26.63
N ALA A 528 9.17 -17.19 -26.08
CA ALA A 528 7.94 -17.99 -26.21
C ALA A 528 6.80 -17.55 -25.26
N LEU A 529 7.05 -16.57 -24.37
CA LEU A 529 6.15 -16.07 -23.32
C LEU A 529 5.54 -17.13 -22.39
N SER A 530 6.11 -18.34 -22.38
CA SER A 530 5.72 -19.42 -21.47
C SER A 530 6.32 -19.19 -20.09
N PRO A 531 5.51 -19.03 -19.02
CA PRO A 531 6.02 -18.73 -17.69
C PRO A 531 6.73 -19.95 -17.07
N HIS A 532 8.05 -19.85 -16.90
CA HIS A 532 8.84 -20.84 -16.17
C HIS A 532 9.01 -20.37 -14.72
N ILE A 533 8.33 -21.03 -13.77
CA ILE A 533 8.31 -20.63 -12.35
C ILE A 533 9.47 -21.29 -11.59
N VAL A 534 10.28 -20.49 -10.90
CA VAL A 534 11.35 -20.95 -10.00
C VAL A 534 10.93 -20.74 -8.56
N GLN A 535 10.78 -21.83 -7.81
CA GLN A 535 10.39 -21.80 -6.39
C GLN A 535 11.62 -21.90 -5.47
N TYR A 536 11.59 -21.20 -4.34
CA TYR A 536 12.67 -21.19 -3.36
C TYR A 536 12.20 -20.96 -1.92
N GLN A 537 13.16 -20.98 -0.99
CA GLN A 537 12.97 -20.72 0.43
C GLN A 537 14.33 -20.28 1.00
N ALA A 538 14.55 -18.97 1.23
CA ALA A 538 15.90 -18.47 1.54
C ALA A 538 16.44 -18.94 2.90
N ASN A 539 15.55 -19.13 3.89
CA ASN A 539 15.94 -19.43 5.26
C ASN A 539 16.51 -20.86 5.42
N LYS A 540 17.82 -20.95 5.71
CA LYS A 540 18.56 -22.20 5.96
C LYS A 540 17.99 -23.04 7.11
N ALA A 541 17.29 -22.44 8.08
CA ALA A 541 16.66 -23.18 9.17
C ALA A 541 15.55 -24.12 8.67
N THR A 542 14.81 -23.74 7.63
CA THR A 542 13.66 -24.51 7.15
C THR A 542 14.09 -25.85 6.53
N HIS A 543 15.32 -25.95 6.00
CA HIS A 543 15.90 -27.22 5.51
C HIS A 543 16.22 -28.23 6.61
N ARG A 544 16.26 -27.81 7.90
CA ARG A 544 16.48 -28.68 9.05
C ARG A 544 15.18 -29.25 9.65
N LEU A 545 14.01 -28.84 9.15
CA LEU A 545 12.71 -29.19 9.72
C LEU A 545 11.94 -30.16 8.82
N THR A 546 11.44 -31.26 9.40
CA THR A 546 10.49 -32.14 8.70
C THR A 546 9.17 -31.42 8.42
N MET A 547 8.41 -31.88 7.41
CA MET A 547 7.08 -31.34 7.08
C MET A 547 6.14 -31.30 8.30
N ARG A 548 6.19 -32.32 9.19
CA ARG A 548 5.42 -32.34 10.44
C ARG A 548 5.82 -31.22 11.40
N GLN A 549 7.12 -30.98 11.57
CA GLN A 549 7.64 -29.91 12.44
C GLN A 549 7.31 -28.53 11.89
N ARG A 550 7.45 -28.32 10.57
CA ARG A 550 7.00 -27.09 9.89
C ARG A 550 5.52 -26.82 10.16
N ILE A 551 4.64 -27.78 9.84
CA ILE A 551 3.18 -27.61 10.03
C ILE A 551 2.86 -27.31 11.50
N SER A 552 3.46 -28.02 12.46
CA SER A 552 3.13 -27.82 13.87
C SER A 552 3.66 -26.48 14.44
N ARG A 553 4.81 -25.98 13.97
CA ARG A 553 5.31 -24.63 14.32
C ARG A 553 4.40 -23.53 13.76
N VAL A 554 4.03 -23.65 12.49
CA VAL A 554 3.18 -22.67 11.79
C VAL A 554 1.75 -22.68 12.36
N GLU A 555 1.23 -23.86 12.74
CA GLU A 555 -0.06 -24.02 13.44
C GLU A 555 -0.04 -23.40 14.85
N GLU A 556 1.02 -23.61 15.64
CA GLU A 556 1.18 -22.97 16.96
C GLU A 556 1.23 -21.44 16.85
N SER A 557 1.96 -20.92 15.86
CA SER A 557 2.09 -19.48 15.60
C SER A 557 0.74 -18.87 15.16
N ALA A 558 -0.01 -19.55 14.30
CA ALA A 558 -1.38 -19.16 13.91
C ALA A 558 -2.35 -19.17 15.10
N LEU A 559 -2.35 -20.22 15.91
CA LEU A 559 -3.18 -20.32 17.11
C LEU A 559 -2.86 -19.20 18.11
N ARG A 560 -1.59 -18.84 18.28
CA ARG A 560 -1.16 -17.71 19.12
C ARG A 560 -1.68 -16.37 18.60
N ALA A 561 -1.59 -16.12 17.28
CA ALA A 561 -2.18 -14.94 16.66
C ALA A 561 -3.71 -14.88 16.82
N LEU A 562 -4.38 -16.03 16.71
CA LEU A 562 -5.83 -16.15 16.88
C LEU A 562 -6.26 -15.91 18.34
N ARG A 563 -5.53 -16.45 19.32
CA ARG A 563 -5.75 -16.16 20.76
C ARG A 563 -5.56 -14.67 21.07
N ASN A 564 -4.60 -14.00 20.44
CA ASN A 564 -4.43 -12.54 20.58
C ASN A 564 -5.64 -11.75 20.04
N LYS A 565 -6.19 -12.11 18.87
CA LYS A 565 -7.41 -11.46 18.33
C LYS A 565 -8.65 -11.78 19.17
N LEU A 566 -8.78 -13.00 19.71
CA LEU A 566 -9.84 -13.37 20.67
C LEU A 566 -9.73 -12.55 21.97
N PHE A 567 -8.52 -12.39 22.53
CA PHE A 567 -8.29 -11.58 23.72
C PHE A 567 -8.58 -10.08 23.48
N ALA A 568 -8.19 -9.54 22.32
CA ALA A 568 -8.48 -8.16 21.94
C ALA A 568 -9.98 -7.85 21.84
N HIS A 569 -10.80 -8.84 21.49
CA HIS A 569 -12.28 -8.76 21.43
C HIS A 569 -12.96 -9.40 22.66
N SER A 570 -12.24 -9.57 23.78
CA SER A 570 -12.74 -10.25 24.98
C SER A 570 -13.98 -9.60 25.59
N SER A 571 -14.11 -8.27 25.54
CA SER A 571 -15.32 -7.55 25.99
C SER A 571 -16.53 -7.83 25.08
N ASP A 572 -16.32 -7.73 23.76
CA ASP A 572 -17.37 -7.98 22.76
C ASP A 572 -17.89 -9.42 22.86
N LEU A 573 -16.96 -10.39 22.99
CA LEU A 573 -17.26 -11.80 23.21
C LEU A 573 -18.02 -12.02 24.53
N LEU A 574 -17.59 -11.38 25.62
CA LEU A 574 -18.25 -11.46 26.92
C LEU A 574 -19.70 -10.95 26.86
N ASP A 575 -19.97 -9.89 26.09
CA ASP A 575 -21.32 -9.36 25.91
C ASP A 575 -22.18 -10.19 24.95
N GLU A 576 -21.59 -10.85 23.95
CA GLU A 576 -22.32 -11.82 23.12
C GLU A 576 -22.66 -13.09 23.92
N PHE A 577 -21.70 -13.65 24.68
CA PHE A 577 -21.93 -14.85 25.50
C PHE A 577 -23.07 -14.66 26.53
N LYS A 578 -23.20 -13.46 27.13
CA LYS A 578 -24.33 -13.09 28.01
C LYS A 578 -25.71 -13.16 27.33
N LYS A 579 -25.80 -13.03 26.00
CA LYS A 579 -27.08 -13.13 25.26
C LYS A 579 -27.52 -14.58 25.07
N HIS A 580 -26.55 -15.50 24.98
CA HIS A 580 -26.81 -16.94 24.90
C HIS A 580 -27.03 -17.56 26.31
N ASP A 581 -26.32 -17.09 27.34
CA ASP A 581 -26.51 -17.48 28.76
C ASP A 581 -27.67 -16.73 29.43
N LYS A 582 -28.90 -17.01 28.99
CA LYS A 582 -30.14 -16.37 29.48
C LYS A 582 -30.34 -16.53 31.00
N ASP A 583 -29.91 -17.67 31.54
CA ASP A 583 -30.07 -18.05 32.95
C ASP A 583 -28.90 -17.54 33.83
N LYS A 584 -27.92 -16.83 33.24
CA LYS A 584 -26.75 -16.22 33.92
C LYS A 584 -25.87 -17.24 34.67
N THR A 585 -25.80 -18.46 34.15
CA THR A 585 -25.06 -19.59 34.72
C THR A 585 -23.54 -19.47 34.64
N GLY A 586 -23.01 -18.60 33.77
CA GLY A 586 -21.60 -18.56 33.41
C GLY A 586 -21.18 -19.61 32.37
N LEU A 587 -22.14 -20.42 31.86
CA LEU A 587 -21.91 -21.54 30.95
C LEU A 587 -22.61 -21.30 29.61
N ILE A 588 -21.95 -21.66 28.51
CA ILE A 588 -22.55 -21.69 27.16
C ILE A 588 -22.29 -23.03 26.44
N PRO A 589 -23.21 -23.52 25.59
CA PRO A 589 -22.94 -24.70 24.77
C PRO A 589 -21.82 -24.43 23.77
N LEU A 590 -20.96 -25.44 23.53
CA LEU A 590 -19.85 -25.31 22.57
C LEU A 590 -20.29 -25.14 21.09
N GLY A 591 -21.59 -25.29 20.78
CA GLY A 591 -22.19 -24.91 19.51
C GLY A 591 -22.40 -23.40 19.38
N GLU A 592 -22.90 -22.78 20.46
CA GLU A 592 -23.17 -21.34 20.56
C GLU A 592 -21.87 -20.54 20.63
N TRP A 593 -20.85 -21.04 21.36
CA TRP A 593 -19.51 -20.45 21.37
C TRP A 593 -18.96 -20.23 19.96
N ALA A 594 -19.09 -21.24 19.09
CA ALA A 594 -18.60 -21.15 17.71
C ALA A 594 -19.40 -20.18 16.83
N ALA A 595 -20.65 -19.88 17.19
CA ALA A 595 -21.49 -18.89 16.50
C ALA A 595 -21.19 -17.47 17.00
N ALA A 596 -21.14 -17.26 18.31
CA ALA A 596 -20.82 -15.97 18.93
C ALA A 596 -19.40 -15.48 18.57
N VAL A 597 -18.41 -16.38 18.55
CA VAL A 597 -17.04 -16.05 18.13
C VAL A 597 -16.99 -15.60 16.66
N GLU A 598 -17.74 -16.24 15.75
CA GLU A 598 -17.81 -15.80 14.35
C GLU A 598 -18.61 -14.50 14.20
N LEU A 599 -19.68 -14.30 14.98
CA LEU A 599 -20.50 -13.07 14.94
C LEU A 599 -19.67 -11.82 15.29
N VAL A 600 -18.80 -11.95 16.29
CA VAL A 600 -17.90 -10.89 16.77
C VAL A 600 -16.68 -10.73 15.87
N LEU A 601 -15.89 -11.81 15.63
CA LEU A 601 -14.61 -11.70 14.93
C LEU A 601 -14.73 -11.72 13.39
N ARG A 602 -15.79 -12.32 12.83
CA ARG A 602 -16.13 -12.36 11.39
C ARG A 602 -14.99 -12.80 10.46
N LEU A 603 -14.22 -13.81 10.90
CA LEU A 603 -13.04 -14.30 10.18
C LEU A 603 -13.35 -15.41 9.18
N GLY A 604 -14.61 -15.89 9.10
CA GLY A 604 -15.02 -16.98 8.23
C GLY A 604 -14.40 -18.34 8.61
N LEU A 605 -13.88 -18.48 9.83
CA LEU A 605 -13.06 -19.62 10.21
C LEU A 605 -13.91 -20.85 10.59
N PRO A 606 -13.38 -22.08 10.40
CA PRO A 606 -14.05 -23.30 10.80
C PRO A 606 -13.90 -23.54 12.32
N TRP A 607 -14.49 -22.66 13.15
CA TRP A 607 -14.34 -22.66 14.61
C TRP A 607 -14.65 -24.01 15.27
N ARG A 608 -15.59 -24.78 14.72
CA ARG A 608 -15.91 -26.15 15.20
C ARG A 608 -14.74 -27.14 15.05
N VAL A 609 -13.85 -26.92 14.08
CA VAL A 609 -12.61 -27.68 13.85
C VAL A 609 -11.48 -27.17 14.75
N LEU A 610 -11.40 -25.85 14.95
CA LEU A 610 -10.37 -25.21 15.80
C LEU A 610 -10.65 -25.36 17.31
N ARG A 611 -11.90 -25.59 17.71
CA ARG A 611 -12.36 -25.76 19.10
C ARG A 611 -11.40 -26.59 19.98
N PRO A 612 -10.93 -27.79 19.60
CA PRO A 612 -10.06 -28.62 20.45
C PRO A 612 -8.63 -28.08 20.64
N GLN A 613 -8.27 -26.99 19.95
CA GLN A 613 -6.99 -26.27 20.07
C GLN A 613 -7.14 -24.91 20.77
N LEU A 614 -8.39 -24.46 21.01
CA LEU A 614 -8.71 -23.16 21.59
C LEU A 614 -9.45 -23.25 22.93
N VAL A 615 -10.08 -24.39 23.23
CA VAL A 615 -10.87 -24.61 24.45
C VAL A 615 -10.31 -25.83 25.20
N ASN A 616 -9.63 -25.56 26.31
CA ASN A 616 -8.96 -26.59 27.14
C ASN A 616 -9.91 -27.19 28.22
N SER A 617 -10.89 -26.42 28.68
CA SER A 617 -11.85 -26.78 29.72
C SER A 617 -13.27 -26.93 29.15
N SER A 618 -13.86 -28.11 29.29
CA SER A 618 -15.28 -28.32 28.98
C SER A 618 -15.91 -29.37 29.90
N VAL A 619 -16.82 -28.93 30.78
CA VAL A 619 -17.66 -29.84 31.57
C VAL A 619 -18.92 -30.12 30.75
N GLY A 620 -19.16 -31.38 30.40
CA GLY A 620 -20.41 -31.80 29.75
C GLY A 620 -20.74 -31.12 28.41
N ASN A 621 -19.73 -30.79 27.58
CA ASN A 621 -19.87 -30.05 26.31
C ASN A 621 -20.40 -28.60 26.47
N MET A 622 -20.40 -28.06 27.69
CA MET A 622 -20.50 -26.63 27.99
C MET A 622 -19.11 -26.01 28.17
N LEU A 623 -19.02 -24.69 28.02
CA LEU A 623 -17.85 -23.85 28.26
C LEU A 623 -18.13 -22.83 29.35
N GLU A 624 -17.26 -22.77 30.36
CA GLU A 624 -17.26 -21.66 31.33
C GLU A 624 -16.52 -20.45 30.73
N TYR A 625 -17.30 -19.53 30.17
CA TYR A 625 -16.73 -18.48 29.31
C TYR A 625 -15.89 -17.44 30.08
N LYS A 626 -16.12 -17.27 31.39
CA LYS A 626 -15.31 -16.37 32.24
C LYS A 626 -13.89 -16.93 32.44
N SER A 627 -13.76 -18.14 32.99
CA SER A 627 -12.45 -18.79 33.14
C SER A 627 -11.71 -18.90 31.81
N TRP A 628 -12.41 -19.19 30.71
CA TRP A 628 -11.80 -19.26 29.38
C TRP A 628 -11.22 -17.91 28.91
N LEU A 629 -11.92 -16.79 29.14
CA LEU A 629 -11.41 -15.45 28.83
C LEU A 629 -10.23 -15.06 29.74
N GLU A 630 -10.24 -15.47 31.01
CA GLU A 630 -9.09 -15.29 31.90
C GLU A 630 -7.88 -16.13 31.47
N ASP A 631 -8.08 -17.36 31.02
CA ASP A 631 -7.00 -18.26 30.60
C ASP A 631 -6.33 -17.75 29.31
N LEU A 632 -7.10 -17.15 28.39
CA LEU A 632 -6.56 -16.38 27.26
C LEU A 632 -5.69 -15.18 27.68
N ALA A 633 -5.92 -14.60 28.87
CA ALA A 633 -5.06 -13.56 29.43
C ALA A 633 -3.80 -14.14 30.08
N LYS A 634 -3.90 -15.31 30.72
CA LYS A 634 -2.79 -15.99 31.43
C LYS A 634 -1.73 -16.56 30.48
N GLU A 635 -2.08 -16.92 29.24
CA GLU A 635 -1.14 -17.44 28.24
C GLU A 635 -0.20 -16.38 27.60
N GLN A 636 -0.21 -15.12 28.05
CA GLN A 636 0.51 -13.99 27.40
C GLN A 636 1.97 -13.79 27.88
N PRO A 637 3.00 -13.97 27.04
CA PRO A 637 4.38 -13.59 27.34
C PRO A 637 4.66 -12.12 26.97
N SER A 638 4.34 -11.21 27.89
CA SER A 638 4.63 -9.75 27.86
C SER A 638 3.85 -8.88 26.87
N PHE A 639 3.50 -7.67 27.32
CA PHE A 639 2.55 -6.71 26.70
C PHE A 639 2.85 -6.22 25.27
N LYS A 640 4.02 -6.53 24.68
CA LYS A 640 4.56 -5.81 23.51
C LYS A 640 3.75 -5.92 22.21
N ASN A 641 2.93 -6.96 22.05
CA ASN A 641 2.23 -7.24 20.79
C ASN A 641 0.72 -6.91 20.80
N ILE A 642 0.13 -6.55 21.95
CA ILE A 642 -1.34 -6.48 22.10
C ILE A 642 -1.91 -5.12 21.63
N GLN A 643 -1.15 -4.04 21.70
CA GLN A 643 -1.65 -2.67 21.43
C GLN A 643 -1.83 -2.34 19.93
N SER A 644 -1.52 -3.25 19.01
CA SER A 644 -0.92 -2.93 17.70
C SER A 644 -1.84 -2.54 16.53
N SER A 645 -3.03 -1.97 16.75
CA SER A 645 -3.80 -1.36 15.65
C SER A 645 -4.73 -0.22 16.11
N LEU A 646 -6.02 -0.49 16.32
CA LEU A 646 -7.03 0.55 16.54
C LEU A 646 -6.68 1.43 17.75
N LEU A 647 -6.37 0.81 18.89
CA LEU A 647 -6.10 1.54 20.13
C LEU A 647 -4.80 2.35 20.09
N GLU A 648 -3.72 1.88 19.45
CA GLU A 648 -2.53 2.74 19.24
C GLU A 648 -2.81 3.86 18.23
N THR A 649 -3.65 3.64 17.21
CA THR A 649 -4.03 4.67 16.24
C THR A 649 -4.88 5.77 16.90
N LEU A 650 -5.80 5.39 17.79
CA LEU A 650 -6.59 6.30 18.63
C LEU A 650 -5.73 7.00 19.68
N TYR A 651 -4.75 6.33 20.30
CA TYR A 651 -3.83 6.97 21.25
C TYR A 651 -2.81 7.91 20.61
N ARG A 652 -2.34 7.61 19.38
CA ARG A 652 -1.52 8.54 18.58
C ARG A 652 -2.34 9.78 18.22
N ASN A 653 -3.53 9.57 17.66
CA ASN A 653 -4.49 10.63 17.39
C ASN A 653 -5.23 11.11 18.66
N ARG A 654 -4.69 10.92 19.88
CA ARG A 654 -5.43 11.29 21.10
C ARG A 654 -5.69 12.79 21.16
N SER A 655 -4.68 13.62 20.92
CA SER A 655 -4.83 15.08 20.80
C SER A 655 -5.87 15.43 19.76
N ASN A 656 -5.87 14.70 18.65
CA ASN A 656 -6.65 15.00 17.46
C ASN A 656 -8.14 14.65 17.71
N LEU A 657 -8.41 13.50 18.34
CA LEU A 657 -9.73 13.10 18.83
C LEU A 657 -10.23 14.00 19.97
N GLU A 658 -9.34 14.41 20.88
CA GLU A 658 -9.67 15.36 21.96
C GLU A 658 -10.01 16.76 21.39
N THR A 659 -9.38 17.15 20.28
CA THR A 659 -9.72 18.38 19.54
C THR A 659 -11.03 18.25 18.77
N ILE A 660 -11.33 17.12 18.09
CA ILE A 660 -12.68 16.86 17.54
C ILE A 660 -13.71 16.96 18.67
N PHE A 661 -13.45 16.28 19.79
CA PHE A 661 -14.36 16.23 20.92
C PHE A 661 -14.69 17.63 21.43
N ARG A 662 -13.68 18.49 21.64
CA ARG A 662 -13.85 19.91 22.03
C ARG A 662 -14.56 20.78 20.97
N ILE A 663 -14.58 20.38 19.70
CA ILE A 663 -15.31 21.08 18.62
C ILE A 663 -16.78 20.65 18.60
N ILE A 664 -17.08 19.38 18.86
CA ILE A 664 -18.47 18.87 18.94
C ILE A 664 -19.11 19.24 20.29
N ASP A 665 -18.35 19.15 21.39
CA ASP A 665 -18.67 19.58 22.76
C ASP A 665 -18.61 21.12 22.90
N SER A 666 -19.40 21.78 22.06
CA SER A 666 -19.45 23.24 21.92
C SER A 666 -20.11 23.96 23.11
N ASP A 667 -20.71 23.21 24.04
CA ASP A 667 -21.16 23.70 25.36
C ASP A 667 -20.23 23.29 26.53
N HIS A 668 -19.12 22.60 26.23
CA HIS A 668 -18.10 22.17 27.20
C HIS A 668 -18.68 21.35 28.37
N SER A 669 -19.59 20.44 28.03
CA SER A 669 -20.32 19.59 28.97
C SER A 669 -19.62 18.25 29.26
N ASP A 670 -18.50 17.96 28.59
CA ASP A 670 -17.85 16.65 28.51
C ASP A 670 -18.81 15.53 28.01
N HIS A 671 -19.96 15.88 27.40
CA HIS A 671 -21.08 14.97 27.14
C HIS A 671 -21.75 15.23 25.77
N LEU A 672 -21.55 14.31 24.81
CA LEU A 672 -22.12 14.43 23.46
C LEU A 672 -23.63 14.12 23.42
N GLU A 673 -24.49 15.13 23.58
CA GLU A 673 -25.94 14.98 23.43
C GLU A 673 -26.36 14.85 21.96
N VAL A 674 -26.47 13.61 21.46
CA VAL A 674 -26.92 13.31 20.10
C VAL A 674 -28.41 13.66 19.92
N ARG A 675 -28.69 14.92 19.63
CA ARG A 675 -30.03 15.43 19.29
C ARG A 675 -30.49 14.92 17.93
N LEU A 676 -31.05 13.72 17.91
CA LEU A 676 -31.85 13.22 16.79
C LEU A 676 -32.90 14.28 16.40
N PRO A 677 -32.95 14.73 15.13
CA PRO A 677 -33.85 15.78 14.72
C PRO A 677 -35.30 15.32 14.88
N ARG A 678 -36.00 15.91 15.85
CA ARG A 678 -37.44 15.72 16.02
C ARG A 678 -38.13 16.27 14.77
N LYS A 679 -38.88 15.41 14.07
CA LYS A 679 -39.76 15.85 12.99
C LYS A 679 -40.80 16.82 13.56
N SER A 680 -40.81 18.04 13.04
CA SER A 680 -41.83 19.07 13.21
C SER A 680 -42.52 19.29 11.87
#